data_AF-M1P9F5-F1
#
_entry.id   AF-M1P9F5-F1
#
_cell.length_a   1.000
_cell.length_b   1.000
_cell.length_c   1.000
_cell.angle_alpha   90.00
_cell.angle_beta   90.00
_cell.angle_gamma   90.00
#
_symmetry.space_group_name_H-M   'P 1'
#
loop_
_entity.id
_entity.type
_entity.pdbx_description
1 polymer ?
#
loop_
_entity_poly.entity_id
_entity_poly.type
_entity_poly.pdbx_seq_one_letter_code
_entity_poly.pdbx_strand_id
1 'polypeptide(L)'
;MRPDTDATKSVLWSAQELQSIMGGQWVGQVPEDLHVTGVNYYAGQVEPGDVVITTEPKTWRSSAYKNTNEIIQTFFDNKHAAVVVAGQLPANYRSDNPVLLVKNTREALDALGEAARNRIRGTVVAITGSAGKSTTKEITRFLLCQQGTTKGSRKNYNHGPGVPLMLAETPPDMRFGVYEFSVDLPNVTEKKASIIRPDIAMITNIHSDHLQFYGTLEKLTDQKCLLFKSLQPEGIVVLNHDATLFDRQLTNAKAANVKNIITFGTHEDADMKIIDYSLHSESSDVRVIFHKQEISFHVNQPGTHSIMNCLGALAAVHAAGGDWIKAAEDIKKAPVLSRHNEKYTVELASGDITLIDDTFSANPASVEAGLAVLGLKKPRKGGRRIAIMGEIKELGDTSAQLHAALAPHVIDAQVNVLFTVGRDLEGLWDALPKTMEGEHSEDPEHIAKAVVKEMHGSDILWVKGSRRSTANLEMILSAIKKTGKNIRKKSLVMNEAQEKRSQSQYKQQQKKRTPPFRTINELHTPSAFEVVFVGDTAFGENYQAQYESYGEENILKARGYDAPLAKVRNMLEEADLVVANLETPLTDLKVSPFAGQKSWVHWGDIKQTPRHLLANNISTVGLANNHMFDFGEEGFYQTLHSLEEAGITYFGGGATIDEAGEAFIAQSQIDGKVFTLAMISMYAGPSRKKDSFKMYASEKDRGLNPISFKRVRNEIKRVRKEYANTFVVLFPHWGPNYKWRSDRQARLAERMLKEGADLILGHGAHMIQEIEKHDNQWLIYSIGNFMFNSKGRYGKLDAPPYSAIAKLRVDTLSGAFHKSLHLYPIVTDNRKTDYQTRFVTEREFKEVVALLSCRYSDSVRFSNDVKCDKEESNEETRFYIKLPL
;
A
#
# COMPACT_ATOMS: atom_id res chain seq x y z
N MET A 1 13.60 10.21 0.92
CA MET A 1 14.74 9.35 0.55
C MET A 1 14.62 9.08 -0.94
N ARG A 2 15.69 9.28 -1.72
CA ARG A 2 15.76 8.60 -3.02
C ARG A 2 15.66 7.10 -2.71
N PRO A 3 14.73 6.34 -3.34
CA PRO A 3 14.89 4.90 -3.37
C PRO A 3 16.28 4.60 -3.92
N ASP A 4 16.90 3.50 -3.52
CA ASP A 4 18.04 2.94 -4.26
C ASP A 4 17.64 2.92 -5.74
N THR A 5 18.12 3.91 -6.49
CA THR A 5 17.81 4.17 -7.89
C THR A 5 19.18 4.17 -8.54
N ASP A 6 19.36 3.23 -9.47
CA ASP A 6 20.58 2.97 -10.26
C ASP A 6 21.77 2.27 -9.59
N ALA A 7 21.52 1.13 -8.93
CA ALA A 7 22.48 0.04 -8.96
C ALA A 7 21.81 -1.14 -9.66
N THR A 8 22.33 -1.56 -10.82
CA THR A 8 22.15 -2.93 -11.33
C THR A 8 22.29 -3.87 -10.14
N LYS A 9 21.21 -4.56 -9.72
CA LYS A 9 21.26 -5.40 -8.52
C LYS A 9 22.41 -6.39 -8.69
N SER A 10 23.47 -6.23 -7.88
CA SER A 10 24.64 -7.09 -7.94
C SER A 10 24.20 -8.54 -7.68
N VAL A 11 24.72 -9.48 -8.44
CA VAL A 11 24.52 -10.91 -8.17
C VAL A 11 25.06 -11.20 -6.77
N LEU A 12 24.19 -11.68 -5.89
CA LEU A 12 24.50 -11.97 -4.49
C LEU A 12 25.05 -13.38 -4.32
N TRP A 13 24.48 -14.37 -5.02
CA TRP A 13 24.79 -15.79 -4.83
C TRP A 13 24.72 -16.55 -6.15
N SER A 14 25.64 -17.49 -6.37
CA SER A 14 25.55 -18.48 -7.45
C SER A 14 24.83 -19.76 -6.99
N ALA A 15 24.39 -20.59 -7.93
CA ALA A 15 23.82 -21.89 -7.61
C ALA A 15 24.81 -22.79 -6.84
N GLN A 16 26.08 -22.78 -7.24
CA GLN A 16 27.13 -23.58 -6.60
C GLN A 16 27.36 -23.13 -5.16
N GLU A 17 27.37 -21.82 -4.90
CA GLU A 17 27.47 -21.26 -3.56
C GLU A 17 26.28 -21.68 -2.70
N LEU A 18 25.04 -21.50 -3.19
CA LEU A 18 23.83 -21.89 -2.46
C LEU A 18 23.85 -23.37 -2.07
N GLN A 19 24.18 -24.25 -3.01
CA GLN A 19 24.24 -25.68 -2.75
C GLN A 19 25.32 -26.03 -1.73
N SER A 20 26.52 -25.46 -1.88
CA SER A 20 27.65 -25.70 -0.99
C SER A 20 27.39 -25.18 0.43
N ILE A 21 26.72 -24.04 0.58
CA ILE A 21 26.49 -23.38 1.87
C ILE A 21 25.31 -24.01 2.60
N MET A 22 24.18 -24.15 1.92
CA MET A 22 22.94 -24.61 2.56
C MET A 22 22.89 -26.13 2.73
N GLY A 23 23.67 -26.86 1.92
CA GLY A 23 23.63 -28.31 1.86
C GLY A 23 22.32 -28.81 1.28
N GLY A 24 22.35 -29.44 0.10
CA GLY A 24 21.13 -29.92 -0.52
C GLY A 24 21.36 -30.53 -1.89
N GLN A 25 20.26 -30.99 -2.46
CA GLN A 25 20.24 -31.53 -3.82
C GLN A 25 19.33 -30.69 -4.68
N TRP A 26 19.83 -30.30 -5.85
CA TRP A 26 19.02 -29.64 -6.85
C TRP A 26 17.99 -30.62 -7.41
N VAL A 27 16.76 -30.14 -7.47
CA VAL A 27 15.64 -30.75 -8.18
C VAL A 27 15.24 -29.78 -9.28
N GLY A 28 15.05 -30.29 -10.49
CA GLY A 28 14.85 -29.47 -11.69
C GLY A 28 16.16 -29.00 -12.32
N GLN A 29 16.04 -28.17 -13.35
CA GLN A 29 17.15 -27.58 -14.10
C GLN A 29 17.65 -26.31 -13.42
N VAL A 30 18.97 -26.24 -13.22
CA VAL A 30 19.65 -25.05 -12.73
C VAL A 30 20.27 -24.32 -13.91
N PRO A 31 19.85 -23.08 -14.22
CA PRO A 31 20.47 -22.29 -15.28
C PRO A 31 21.96 -22.04 -15.02
N GLU A 32 22.80 -22.12 -16.06
CA GLU A 32 24.24 -21.83 -15.95
C GLU A 32 24.51 -20.37 -15.56
N ASP A 33 23.60 -19.46 -15.91
CA ASP A 33 23.64 -18.02 -15.66
C ASP A 33 22.73 -17.58 -14.50
N LEU A 34 22.43 -18.48 -13.55
CA LEU A 34 21.54 -18.15 -12.43
C LEU A 34 22.03 -16.91 -11.65
N HIS A 35 21.24 -15.84 -11.71
CA HIS A 35 21.51 -14.58 -11.02
C HIS A 35 20.56 -14.39 -9.83
N VAL A 36 21.05 -14.66 -8.62
CA VAL A 36 20.32 -14.34 -7.40
C VAL A 36 20.60 -12.89 -7.00
N THR A 37 19.55 -12.09 -6.85
CA THR A 37 19.68 -10.66 -6.51
C THR A 37 18.97 -10.28 -5.21
N GLY A 38 18.32 -11.24 -4.55
CA GLY A 38 17.70 -11.06 -3.24
C GLY A 38 17.44 -12.38 -2.51
N VAL A 39 17.03 -12.30 -1.24
CA VAL A 39 16.76 -13.45 -0.39
C VAL A 39 15.50 -13.20 0.43
N ASN A 40 14.54 -14.14 0.40
CA ASN A 40 13.24 -13.92 1.02
C ASN A 40 12.64 -15.20 1.62
N TYR A 41 11.89 -15.08 2.71
CA TYR A 41 11.02 -16.15 3.22
C TYR A 41 9.57 -15.71 3.38
N TYR A 42 9.26 -14.44 3.11
CA TYR A 42 7.93 -13.90 3.25
C TYR A 42 7.23 -13.83 1.89
N ALA A 43 6.27 -14.73 1.67
CA ALA A 43 5.59 -14.90 0.38
C ALA A 43 4.98 -13.61 -0.21
N GLY A 44 4.53 -12.68 0.64
CA GLY A 44 3.99 -11.39 0.22
C GLY A 44 5.02 -10.38 -0.28
N GLN A 45 6.32 -10.64 -0.09
CA GLN A 45 7.41 -9.71 -0.35
C GLN A 45 8.46 -10.24 -1.33
N VAL A 46 8.25 -11.44 -1.89
CA VAL A 46 9.13 -12.02 -2.90
C VAL A 46 9.13 -11.15 -4.16
N GLU A 47 10.33 -10.85 -4.64
CA GLU A 47 10.61 -10.13 -5.88
C GLU A 47 11.28 -11.06 -6.91
N PRO A 48 11.22 -10.72 -8.22
CA PRO A 48 11.98 -11.43 -9.24
C PRO A 48 13.47 -11.43 -8.91
N GLY A 49 14.11 -12.60 -9.08
CA GLY A 49 15.54 -12.77 -8.77
C GLY A 49 15.83 -13.19 -7.32
N ASP A 50 14.81 -13.33 -6.46
CA ASP A 50 14.99 -13.79 -5.09
C ASP A 50 15.29 -15.30 -5.02
N VAL A 51 16.17 -15.70 -4.11
CA VAL A 51 16.12 -17.03 -3.50
C VAL A 51 15.02 -17.03 -2.45
N VAL A 52 14.03 -17.90 -2.60
CA VAL A 52 12.91 -18.01 -1.66
C VAL A 52 13.11 -19.21 -0.75
N ILE A 53 13.19 -18.98 0.55
CA ILE A 53 13.30 -20.02 1.56
C ILE A 53 11.91 -20.34 2.08
N THR A 54 11.45 -21.58 1.89
CA THR A 54 10.16 -21.99 2.42
C THR A 54 10.20 -22.09 3.94
N THR A 55 9.07 -21.81 4.56
CA THR A 55 8.86 -21.83 6.00
C THR A 55 8.06 -23.06 6.39
N GLU A 56 8.40 -23.66 7.53
CA GLU A 56 7.67 -24.76 8.14
C GLU A 56 7.52 -24.52 9.64
N PRO A 57 6.30 -24.58 10.21
CA PRO A 57 6.09 -24.28 11.63
C PRO A 57 6.98 -25.09 12.57
N LYS A 58 7.22 -26.36 12.23
CA LYS A 58 8.00 -27.30 13.06
C LYS A 58 9.49 -26.95 13.11
N THR A 59 10.13 -26.79 11.95
CA THR A 59 11.58 -26.50 11.89
C THR A 59 11.89 -25.05 12.26
N TRP A 60 10.96 -24.13 12.02
CA TRP A 60 11.05 -22.72 12.43
C TRP A 60 10.60 -22.49 13.87
N ARG A 61 10.14 -23.54 14.57
CA ARG A 61 9.71 -23.56 15.98
C ARG A 61 8.71 -22.45 16.35
N SER A 62 7.79 -22.14 15.43
CA SER A 62 6.75 -21.14 15.67
C SER A 62 5.55 -21.36 14.75
N SER A 63 4.36 -21.42 15.35
CA SER A 63 3.09 -21.52 14.63
C SER A 63 2.72 -20.25 13.86
N ALA A 64 3.42 -19.13 14.10
CA ALA A 64 3.22 -17.89 13.36
C ALA A 64 3.69 -18.01 11.90
N TYR A 65 4.61 -18.93 11.60
CA TYR A 65 5.05 -19.21 10.23
C TYR A 65 4.18 -20.30 9.62
N LYS A 66 3.50 -20.00 8.50
CA LYS A 66 2.71 -20.98 7.75
C LYS A 66 3.64 -21.94 7.01
N ASN A 67 3.17 -23.16 6.75
CA ASN A 67 3.88 -24.06 5.84
C ASN A 67 3.77 -23.52 4.41
N THR A 68 4.90 -23.20 3.78
CA THR A 68 4.93 -22.67 2.41
C THR A 68 5.53 -23.64 1.39
N ASN A 69 5.87 -24.87 1.79
CA ASN A 69 6.26 -25.92 0.83
C ASN A 69 5.13 -26.29 -0.14
N GLU A 70 3.87 -26.18 0.31
CA GLU A 70 2.69 -26.48 -0.51
C GLU A 70 2.50 -25.49 -1.68
N ILE A 71 3.18 -24.34 -1.62
CA ILE A 71 3.07 -23.27 -2.62
C ILE A 71 4.40 -23.00 -3.34
N ILE A 72 5.36 -23.94 -3.34
CA ILE A 72 6.66 -23.78 -4.02
C ILE A 72 6.48 -23.31 -5.47
N GLN A 73 5.58 -23.94 -6.21
CA GLN A 73 5.30 -23.60 -7.60
C GLN A 73 4.83 -22.14 -7.76
N THR A 74 4.08 -21.62 -6.78
CA THR A 74 3.63 -20.22 -6.75
C THR A 74 4.81 -19.25 -6.68
N PHE A 75 5.94 -19.60 -6.05
CA PHE A 75 7.10 -18.70 -6.01
C PHE A 75 7.75 -18.52 -7.38
N PHE A 76 7.84 -19.58 -8.19
CA PHE A 76 8.34 -19.46 -9.56
C PHE A 76 7.30 -18.79 -10.46
N ASP A 77 6.11 -19.37 -10.56
CA ASP A 77 5.09 -18.94 -11.52
C ASP A 77 4.61 -17.52 -11.23
N ASN A 78 4.49 -17.17 -9.94
CA ASN A 78 3.82 -15.94 -9.54
C ASN A 78 4.76 -14.81 -9.17
N LYS A 79 5.94 -15.15 -8.64
CA LYS A 79 6.87 -14.18 -8.05
C LYS A 79 8.21 -14.13 -8.79
N HIS A 80 8.41 -15.00 -9.78
CA HIS A 80 9.65 -15.08 -10.56
C HIS A 80 10.88 -15.26 -9.67
N ALA A 81 10.74 -16.07 -8.62
CA ALA A 81 11.87 -16.48 -7.80
C ALA A 81 12.95 -17.13 -8.68
N ALA A 82 14.21 -16.76 -8.45
CA ALA A 82 15.33 -17.38 -9.14
C ALA A 82 15.51 -18.83 -8.69
N VAL A 83 15.32 -19.08 -7.40
CA VAL A 83 15.45 -20.40 -6.76
C VAL A 83 14.45 -20.49 -5.61
N VAL A 84 13.97 -21.70 -5.34
CA VAL A 84 13.29 -22.00 -4.07
C VAL A 84 14.11 -23.00 -3.26
N VAL A 85 14.35 -22.69 -1.99
CA VAL A 85 14.98 -23.59 -1.02
C VAL A 85 13.87 -24.21 -0.20
N ALA A 86 13.70 -25.53 -0.31
CA ALA A 86 12.56 -26.24 0.28
C ALA A 86 13.02 -27.36 1.20
N GLY A 87 12.26 -27.61 2.27
CA GLY A 87 12.47 -28.77 3.17
C GLY A 87 11.85 -30.05 2.61
N GLN A 88 10.78 -29.88 1.83
CA GLN A 88 10.04 -30.97 1.22
C GLN A 88 9.35 -30.48 -0.06
N LEU A 89 9.25 -31.36 -1.06
CA LEU A 89 8.42 -31.12 -2.23
C LEU A 89 6.98 -31.60 -2.00
N PRO A 90 5.95 -30.87 -2.47
CA PRO A 90 4.59 -31.39 -2.45
C PRO A 90 4.49 -32.62 -3.35
N ALA A 91 3.62 -33.58 -2.99
CA ALA A 91 3.52 -34.88 -3.66
C ALA A 91 3.21 -34.80 -5.16
N ASN A 92 2.62 -33.71 -5.61
CA ASN A 92 2.27 -33.42 -7.00
C ASN A 92 3.28 -32.47 -7.70
N TYR A 93 4.46 -32.22 -7.13
CA TYR A 93 5.47 -31.39 -7.77
C TYR A 93 6.03 -32.05 -9.03
N ARG A 94 5.85 -31.42 -10.20
CA ARG A 94 6.26 -31.94 -11.52
C ARG A 94 6.95 -30.91 -12.42
N SER A 95 7.70 -29.98 -11.83
CA SER A 95 8.35 -28.89 -12.55
C SER A 95 9.87 -29.06 -12.63
N ASP A 96 10.46 -28.57 -13.73
CA ASP A 96 11.91 -28.46 -13.91
C ASP A 96 12.49 -27.17 -13.31
N ASN A 97 11.73 -26.40 -12.51
CA ASN A 97 12.25 -25.20 -11.85
C ASN A 97 13.36 -25.54 -10.83
N PRO A 98 14.35 -24.66 -10.63
CA PRO A 98 15.49 -24.91 -9.74
C PRO A 98 15.10 -24.86 -8.27
N VAL A 99 14.81 -26.02 -7.69
CA VAL A 99 14.56 -26.17 -6.24
C VAL A 99 15.78 -26.77 -5.56
N LEU A 100 16.33 -26.08 -4.57
CA LEU A 100 17.34 -26.65 -3.68
C LEU A 100 16.63 -27.35 -2.52
N LEU A 101 16.57 -28.68 -2.57
CA LEU A 101 15.96 -29.49 -1.53
C LEU A 101 16.97 -29.70 -0.39
N VAL A 102 16.63 -29.20 0.79
CA VAL A 102 17.46 -29.22 2.00
C VAL A 102 16.74 -29.96 3.12
N LYS A 103 17.46 -30.43 4.15
CA LYS A 103 16.83 -31.13 5.29
C LYS A 103 16.06 -30.19 6.21
N ASN A 104 16.53 -28.95 6.37
CA ASN A 104 15.94 -27.95 7.26
C ASN A 104 16.16 -26.54 6.69
N THR A 105 15.09 -25.89 6.25
CA THR A 105 15.16 -24.56 5.62
C THR A 105 15.56 -23.44 6.57
N ARG A 106 15.28 -23.59 7.87
CA ARG A 106 15.70 -22.61 8.88
C ARG A 106 17.20 -22.65 9.07
N GLU A 107 17.77 -23.85 9.18
CA GLU A 107 19.22 -24.07 9.28
C GLU A 107 19.93 -23.62 8.00
N ALA A 108 19.34 -23.88 6.82
CA ALA A 108 19.85 -23.39 5.53
C ALA A 108 19.92 -21.86 5.47
N LEU A 109 18.89 -21.15 5.95
CA LEU A 109 18.91 -19.68 6.05
C LEU A 109 20.01 -19.20 7.00
N ASP A 110 20.16 -19.86 8.16
CA ASP A 110 21.21 -19.50 9.12
C ASP A 110 22.61 -19.71 8.52
N ALA A 111 22.85 -20.83 7.83
CA ALA A 111 24.10 -21.11 7.12
C ALA A 111 24.38 -20.06 6.04
N LEU A 112 23.36 -19.66 5.27
CA LEU A 112 23.50 -18.58 4.29
C LEU A 112 23.88 -17.26 4.95
N GLY A 113 23.25 -16.90 6.07
CA GLY A 113 23.60 -15.72 6.85
C GLY A 113 25.04 -15.76 7.38
N GLU A 114 25.50 -16.92 7.86
CA GLU A 114 26.88 -17.10 8.33
C GLU A 114 27.90 -16.96 7.20
N ALA A 115 27.63 -17.55 6.03
CA ALA A 115 28.46 -17.40 4.85
C ALA A 115 28.46 -15.96 4.34
N ALA A 116 27.30 -15.29 4.38
CA ALA A 116 27.15 -13.90 4.01
C ALA A 116 28.02 -13.00 4.89
N ARG A 117 27.99 -13.23 6.21
CA ARG A 117 28.83 -12.47 7.12
C ARG A 117 30.32 -12.66 6.85
N ASN A 118 30.75 -13.87 6.48
CA ASN A 118 32.16 -14.19 6.19
C ASN A 118 32.69 -13.51 4.92
N ARG A 119 31.83 -13.27 3.92
CA ARG A 119 32.24 -12.63 2.66
C ARG A 119 32.17 -11.10 2.66
N ILE A 120 31.42 -10.50 3.59
CA ILE A 120 31.33 -9.04 3.73
C ILE A 120 32.69 -8.50 4.18
N ARG A 121 33.30 -7.65 3.36
CA ARG A 121 34.61 -7.04 3.63
C ARG A 121 34.54 -5.73 4.41
N GLY A 122 33.40 -5.04 4.33
CA GLY A 122 33.17 -3.78 5.03
C GLY A 122 32.79 -3.95 6.50
N THR A 123 32.54 -2.82 7.15
CA THR A 123 32.24 -2.76 8.59
C THR A 123 30.76 -3.00 8.85
N VAL A 124 30.45 -3.99 9.69
CA VAL A 124 29.11 -4.35 10.14
C VAL A 124 28.84 -3.73 11.52
N VAL A 125 27.89 -2.79 11.56
CA VAL A 125 27.36 -2.15 12.77
C VAL A 125 26.05 -2.83 13.17
N ALA A 126 25.98 -3.36 14.38
CA ALA A 126 24.77 -3.91 14.98
C ALA A 126 24.30 -3.03 16.15
N ILE A 127 23.06 -2.52 16.06
CA ILE A 127 22.50 -1.59 17.04
C ILE A 127 21.34 -2.25 17.80
N THR A 128 21.45 -2.33 19.12
CA THR A 128 20.42 -2.81 20.04
C THR A 128 20.10 -1.79 21.13
N GLY A 129 19.11 -2.08 21.97
CA GLY A 129 18.65 -1.23 23.06
C GLY A 129 17.16 -1.44 23.39
N SER A 130 16.64 -0.74 24.38
CA SER A 130 15.19 -0.74 24.69
C SER A 130 14.46 0.29 23.83
N ALA A 131 14.97 1.52 23.75
CA ALA A 131 14.42 2.62 22.93
C ALA A 131 15.47 3.18 21.95
N GLY A 132 15.02 3.87 20.89
CA GLY A 132 15.93 4.61 19.98
C GLY A 132 16.69 3.77 18.95
N LYS A 133 16.55 2.43 18.94
CA LYS A 133 17.22 1.51 18.00
C LYS A 133 17.02 1.90 16.53
N SER A 134 15.78 1.95 16.08
CA SER A 134 15.45 2.20 14.67
C SER A 134 15.85 3.61 14.23
N THR A 135 15.65 4.61 15.09
CA THR A 135 16.07 6.00 14.86
C THR A 135 17.59 6.09 14.72
N THR A 136 18.34 5.56 15.69
CA THR A 136 19.80 5.57 15.67
C THR A 136 20.36 4.80 14.47
N LYS A 137 19.76 3.66 14.12
CA LYS A 137 20.13 2.87 12.93
C LYS A 137 19.93 3.64 11.63
N GLU A 138 18.81 4.33 11.46
CA GLU A 138 18.56 5.12 10.25
C GLU A 138 19.42 6.39 10.18
N ILE A 139 19.69 7.05 11.31
CA ILE A 139 20.64 8.16 11.35
C ILE A 139 22.04 7.66 10.99
N THR A 140 22.52 6.60 11.62
CA THR A 140 23.85 6.00 11.35
C THR A 140 23.99 5.59 9.89
N ARG A 141 22.97 4.90 9.35
CA ARG A 141 22.92 4.50 7.94
C ARG A 141 22.96 5.71 7.02
N PHE A 142 22.13 6.72 7.28
CA PHE A 142 22.10 7.95 6.51
C PHE A 142 23.48 8.62 6.47
N LEU A 143 24.14 8.77 7.61
CA LEU A 143 25.45 9.40 7.70
C LEU A 143 26.55 8.60 7.00
N LEU A 144 26.53 7.25 7.10
CA LEU A 144 27.50 6.38 6.42
C LEU A 144 27.25 6.30 4.90
N CYS A 145 25.99 6.36 4.43
CA CYS A 145 25.67 6.43 3.00
C CYS A 145 26.33 7.63 2.30
N GLN A 146 26.53 8.74 3.02
CA GLN A 146 27.19 9.93 2.50
C GLN A 146 28.71 9.75 2.35
N GLN A 147 29.27 8.69 2.94
CA GLN A 147 30.71 8.43 2.99
C GLN A 147 31.10 7.12 2.30
N GLY A 148 30.15 6.27 1.90
CA GLY A 148 30.41 5.08 1.11
C GLY A 148 29.20 4.16 0.94
N THR A 149 29.38 3.11 0.13
CA THR A 149 28.35 2.09 -0.12
C THR A 149 27.91 1.46 1.20
N THR A 150 26.62 1.61 1.50
CA THR A 150 26.06 1.23 2.79
C THR A 150 24.77 0.44 2.59
N LYS A 151 24.69 -0.75 3.20
CA LYS A 151 23.46 -1.52 3.32
C LYS A 151 22.86 -1.32 4.71
N GLY A 152 21.54 -1.42 4.84
CA GLY A 152 20.91 -1.49 6.16
C GLY A 152 19.69 -2.39 6.20
N SER A 153 19.18 -2.62 7.40
CA SER A 153 18.01 -3.49 7.62
C SER A 153 16.78 -3.06 6.82
N ARG A 154 16.15 -4.00 6.10
CA ARG A 154 14.81 -3.83 5.52
C ARG A 154 13.76 -3.93 6.64
N LYS A 155 12.88 -2.94 6.80
CA LYS A 155 11.79 -2.94 7.80
C LYS A 155 12.31 -3.33 9.22
N ASN A 156 11.59 -4.21 9.92
CA ASN A 156 11.93 -4.71 11.27
C ASN A 156 12.46 -6.16 11.22
N TYR A 157 13.30 -6.53 10.25
CA TYR A 157 13.93 -7.86 10.20
C TYR A 157 15.06 -8.02 11.25
N ASN A 158 14.81 -7.61 12.50
CA ASN A 158 15.76 -7.63 13.62
C ASN A 158 15.68 -8.90 14.49
N HIS A 159 14.70 -9.78 14.22
CA HIS A 159 14.39 -11.03 14.93
C HIS A 159 15.17 -12.23 14.35
N GLY A 160 15.12 -13.39 15.02
CA GLY A 160 15.79 -14.65 14.67
C GLY A 160 16.11 -14.86 13.17
N PRO A 161 15.12 -15.12 12.31
CA PRO A 161 15.32 -15.31 10.86
C PRO A 161 15.58 -14.03 10.06
N GLY A 162 15.29 -12.85 10.61
CA GLY A 162 15.51 -11.59 9.92
C GLY A 162 16.99 -11.25 9.74
N VAL A 163 17.81 -11.47 10.78
CA VAL A 163 19.27 -11.21 10.74
C VAL A 163 20.01 -12.00 9.65
N PRO A 164 19.91 -13.33 9.56
CA PRO A 164 20.57 -14.08 8.49
C PRO A 164 20.07 -13.66 7.11
N LEU A 165 18.79 -13.33 6.96
CA LEU A 165 18.24 -12.82 5.69
C LEU A 165 18.90 -11.49 5.30
N MET A 166 18.97 -10.52 6.21
CA MET A 166 19.55 -9.21 5.91
C MET A 166 21.03 -9.30 5.56
N LEU A 167 21.78 -10.17 6.22
CA LEU A 167 23.18 -10.43 5.88
C LEU A 167 23.29 -11.07 4.50
N ALA A 168 22.44 -12.05 4.19
CA ALA A 168 22.41 -12.69 2.89
C ALA A 168 22.04 -11.74 1.73
N GLU A 169 21.27 -10.68 2.00
CA GLU A 169 20.95 -9.58 1.07
C GLU A 169 22.07 -8.52 0.95
N THR A 170 23.18 -8.67 1.68
CA THR A 170 24.26 -7.68 1.70
C THR A 170 25.34 -8.05 0.69
N PRO A 171 25.64 -7.18 -0.29
CA PRO A 171 26.75 -7.39 -1.22
C PRO A 171 28.10 -7.46 -0.49
N PRO A 172 29.04 -8.29 -0.96
CA PRO A 172 30.31 -8.54 -0.27
C PRO A 172 31.26 -7.32 -0.28
N ASP A 173 31.07 -6.41 -1.25
CA ASP A 173 31.85 -5.19 -1.48
C ASP A 173 31.25 -3.94 -0.83
N MET A 174 30.14 -4.08 -0.08
CA MET A 174 29.60 -2.99 0.73
C MET A 174 30.65 -2.50 1.72
N ARG A 175 30.88 -1.19 1.76
CA ARG A 175 31.79 -0.56 2.74
C ARG A 175 31.21 -0.61 4.15
N PHE A 176 29.90 -0.45 4.29
CA PHE A 176 29.21 -0.44 5.58
C PHE A 176 27.92 -1.27 5.56
N GLY A 177 27.62 -1.96 6.65
CA GLY A 177 26.34 -2.63 6.89
C GLY A 177 25.78 -2.22 8.25
N VAL A 178 24.61 -1.56 8.28
CA VAL A 178 24.00 -1.05 9.54
C VAL A 178 22.70 -1.79 9.84
N TYR A 179 22.74 -2.66 10.85
CA TYR A 179 21.64 -3.55 11.17
C TYR A 179 21.07 -3.33 12.57
N GLU A 180 19.76 -3.39 12.67
CA GLU A 180 19.08 -3.40 13.97
C GLU A 180 19.04 -4.82 14.54
N PHE A 181 19.31 -4.96 15.84
CA PHE A 181 19.31 -6.23 16.57
C PHE A 181 18.31 -6.17 17.74
N SER A 182 17.33 -7.08 17.77
CA SER A 182 16.42 -7.26 18.91
C SER A 182 16.90 -8.38 19.83
N VAL A 183 16.35 -8.48 21.04
CA VAL A 183 16.47 -9.70 21.85
C VAL A 183 15.25 -10.60 21.59
N ASP A 184 15.44 -11.91 21.54
CA ASP A 184 14.38 -12.93 21.31
C ASP A 184 14.23 -13.82 22.57
N LEU A 185 14.06 -15.13 22.44
CA LEU A 185 14.32 -16.07 23.54
C LEU A 185 15.84 -16.27 23.71
N PRO A 186 16.36 -16.56 24.92
CA PRO A 186 17.81 -16.61 25.16
C PRO A 186 18.62 -17.43 24.14
N ASN A 187 18.17 -18.65 23.84
CA ASN A 187 18.82 -19.54 22.86
C ASN A 187 18.76 -19.01 21.42
N VAL A 188 17.73 -18.24 21.07
CA VAL A 188 17.59 -17.62 19.75
C VAL A 188 18.50 -16.39 19.64
N THR A 189 18.59 -15.58 20.71
CA THR A 189 19.47 -14.42 20.78
C THR A 189 20.94 -14.82 20.62
N GLU A 190 21.39 -15.86 21.32
CA GLU A 190 22.77 -16.36 21.22
C GLU A 190 23.13 -16.80 19.80
N LYS A 191 22.27 -17.62 19.17
CA LYS A 191 22.49 -18.06 17.79
C LYS A 191 22.48 -16.87 16.82
N LYS A 192 21.57 -15.90 17.00
CA LYS A 192 21.52 -14.71 16.14
C LYS A 192 22.77 -13.84 16.28
N ALA A 193 23.27 -13.67 17.50
CA ALA A 193 24.51 -12.95 17.78
C ALA A 193 25.71 -13.65 17.11
N SER A 194 25.79 -14.99 17.18
CA SER A 194 26.89 -15.75 16.57
C SER A 194 26.86 -15.75 15.04
N ILE A 195 25.72 -15.43 14.41
CA ILE A 195 25.61 -15.24 12.95
C ILE A 195 26.05 -13.83 12.55
N ILE A 196 25.54 -12.78 13.20
CA ILE A 196 25.78 -11.39 12.75
C ILE A 196 27.23 -10.94 12.94
N ARG A 197 27.92 -11.45 13.95
CA ARG A 197 29.33 -11.19 14.26
C ARG A 197 29.77 -9.76 13.90
N PRO A 198 29.23 -8.73 14.57
CA PRO A 198 29.43 -7.37 14.13
C PRO A 198 30.87 -6.93 14.37
N ASP A 199 31.33 -5.95 13.61
CA ASP A 199 32.58 -5.23 13.91
C ASP A 199 32.32 -4.19 14.99
N ILE A 200 31.09 -3.64 15.04
CA ILE A 200 30.66 -2.65 16.02
C ILE A 200 29.34 -3.07 16.63
N ALA A 201 29.32 -3.20 17.96
CA ALA A 201 28.11 -3.46 18.73
C ALA A 201 27.72 -2.22 19.54
N MET A 202 26.54 -1.68 19.27
CA MET A 202 26.03 -0.50 19.96
C MET A 202 24.83 -0.85 20.83
N ILE A 203 24.83 -0.36 22.08
CA ILE A 203 23.63 -0.32 22.92
C ILE A 203 23.19 1.14 23.09
N THR A 204 22.00 1.50 22.58
CA THR A 204 21.48 2.88 22.68
C THR A 204 21.13 3.26 24.12
N ASN A 205 20.37 2.39 24.79
CA ASN A 205 19.94 2.50 26.19
C ASN A 205 19.30 1.17 26.64
N ILE A 206 19.10 1.04 27.95
CA ILE A 206 18.43 -0.11 28.57
C ILE A 206 17.35 0.40 29.53
N HIS A 207 16.12 -0.03 29.27
CA HIS A 207 14.93 0.29 30.06
C HIS A 207 14.01 -0.94 30.13
N SER A 208 13.01 -0.87 31.01
CA SER A 208 11.96 -1.87 31.22
C SER A 208 11.15 -2.14 29.95
N ASP A 209 11.64 -3.05 29.12
CA ASP A 209 10.99 -3.58 27.92
C ASP A 209 11.19 -5.11 27.91
N HIS A 210 10.21 -5.87 27.46
CA HIS A 210 10.22 -7.34 27.48
C HIS A 210 10.40 -8.00 28.87
N LEU A 211 10.07 -7.30 29.97
CA LEU A 211 10.22 -7.83 31.34
C LEU A 211 9.43 -9.13 31.55
N GLN A 212 8.30 -9.31 30.85
CA GLN A 212 7.52 -10.55 30.89
C GLN A 212 8.34 -11.81 30.53
N PHE A 213 9.41 -11.67 29.72
CA PHE A 213 10.24 -12.80 29.28
C PHE A 213 11.51 -12.95 30.10
N TYR A 214 12.06 -11.85 30.62
CA TYR A 214 13.38 -11.82 31.26
C TYR A 214 13.35 -11.64 32.78
N GLY A 215 12.22 -11.21 33.33
CA GLY A 215 11.98 -11.03 34.77
C GLY A 215 12.64 -9.78 35.37
N THR A 216 13.91 -9.50 35.07
CA THR A 216 14.64 -8.33 35.63
C THR A 216 15.42 -7.54 34.58
N LEU A 217 15.72 -6.28 34.89
CA LEU A 217 16.47 -5.39 34.01
C LEU A 217 17.93 -5.86 33.83
N GLU A 218 18.52 -6.45 34.86
CA GLU A 218 19.86 -7.05 34.82
C GLU A 218 19.91 -8.21 33.83
N LYS A 219 18.91 -9.11 33.87
CA LYS A 219 18.81 -10.22 32.93
C LYS A 219 18.61 -9.72 31.50
N LEU A 220 17.76 -8.71 31.29
CA LEU A 220 17.60 -8.07 29.98
C LEU A 220 18.92 -7.44 29.50
N THR A 221 19.66 -6.80 30.40
CA THR A 221 20.97 -6.19 30.11
C THR A 221 21.96 -7.23 29.63
N ASP A 222 22.10 -8.33 30.38
CA ASP A 222 23.02 -9.42 30.02
C ASP A 222 22.66 -10.02 28.66
N GLN A 223 21.37 -10.12 28.37
CA GLN A 223 20.86 -10.66 27.11
C GLN A 223 21.14 -9.74 25.92
N LYS A 224 21.04 -8.41 26.08
CA LYS A 224 21.50 -7.45 25.06
C LYS A 224 23.02 -7.49 24.90
N CYS A 225 23.76 -7.67 25.99
CA CYS A 225 25.22 -7.76 26.00
C CYS A 225 25.76 -9.06 25.39
N LEU A 226 24.93 -10.07 25.12
CA LEU A 226 25.34 -11.26 24.37
C LEU A 226 25.96 -10.91 23.01
N LEU A 227 25.59 -9.77 22.43
CA LEU A 227 26.17 -9.26 21.19
C LEU A 227 27.69 -9.04 21.32
N PHE A 228 28.20 -8.69 22.51
CA PHE A 228 29.63 -8.45 22.74
C PHE A 228 30.45 -9.73 22.62
N LYS A 229 29.88 -10.88 23.02
CA LYS A 229 30.55 -12.19 22.93
C LYS A 229 30.77 -12.63 21.48
N SER A 230 30.04 -12.04 20.55
CA SER A 230 30.10 -12.39 19.13
C SER A 230 30.78 -11.33 18.28
N LEU A 231 31.37 -10.29 18.88
CA LEU A 231 32.14 -9.29 18.13
C LEU A 231 33.29 -9.94 17.34
N GLN A 232 33.60 -9.36 16.19
CA GLN A 232 34.84 -9.71 15.48
C GLN A 232 36.08 -9.38 16.33
N PRO A 233 37.23 -10.01 16.05
CA PRO A 233 38.50 -9.60 16.65
C PRO A 233 38.73 -8.10 16.49
N GLU A 234 39.18 -7.43 17.55
CA GLU A 234 39.36 -5.97 17.62
C GLU A 234 38.07 -5.14 17.45
N GLY A 235 36.90 -5.79 17.48
CA GLY A 235 35.61 -5.13 17.41
C GLY A 235 35.39 -4.10 18.52
N ILE A 236 34.54 -3.12 18.22
CA ILE A 236 34.32 -1.94 19.06
C ILE A 236 32.93 -2.02 19.70
N VAL A 237 32.86 -1.73 20.98
CA VAL A 237 31.60 -1.53 21.70
C VAL A 237 31.31 -0.04 21.84
N VAL A 238 30.10 0.37 21.45
CA VAL A 238 29.63 1.76 21.61
C VAL A 238 28.52 1.79 22.67
N LEU A 239 28.76 2.49 23.78
CA LEU A 239 27.85 2.54 24.93
C LEU A 239 27.43 3.95 25.27
N ASN A 240 26.16 4.09 25.62
CA ASN A 240 25.67 5.27 26.30
C ASN A 240 26.15 5.24 27.76
N HIS A 241 27.04 6.16 28.14
CA HIS A 241 27.57 6.25 29.50
C HIS A 241 26.47 6.61 30.52
N ASP A 242 25.45 7.34 30.07
CA ASP A 242 24.33 7.77 30.92
C ASP A 242 23.28 6.65 31.09
N ALA A 243 23.46 5.49 30.45
CA ALA A 243 22.48 4.42 30.49
C ALA A 243 22.38 3.76 31.88
N THR A 244 21.15 3.42 32.26
CA THR A 244 20.90 2.55 33.42
C THR A 244 21.67 1.24 33.27
N LEU A 245 22.40 0.85 34.32
CA LEU A 245 23.30 -0.32 34.34
C LEU A 245 24.49 -0.22 33.35
N PHE A 246 25.00 0.99 33.08
CA PHE A 246 26.25 1.18 32.32
C PHE A 246 27.40 0.31 32.84
N ASP A 247 27.65 0.30 34.16
CA ASP A 247 28.73 -0.52 34.75
C ASP A 247 28.58 -2.01 34.48
N ARG A 248 27.33 -2.51 34.42
CA ARG A 248 27.05 -3.90 34.08
C ARG A 248 27.33 -4.16 32.60
N GLN A 249 26.97 -3.23 31.71
CA GLN A 249 27.31 -3.31 30.28
C GLN A 249 28.83 -3.29 30.08
N LEU A 250 29.54 -2.41 30.78
CA LEU A 250 31.00 -2.33 30.76
C LEU A 250 31.64 -3.61 31.29
N THR A 251 31.12 -4.17 32.39
CA THR A 251 31.56 -5.46 32.94
C THR A 251 31.36 -6.59 31.94
N ASN A 252 30.20 -6.64 31.27
CA ASN A 252 29.94 -7.64 30.23
C ASN A 252 30.87 -7.48 29.02
N ALA A 253 31.17 -6.25 28.60
CA ALA A 253 32.12 -5.99 27.51
C ALA A 253 33.55 -6.45 27.89
N LYS A 254 34.00 -6.15 29.11
CA LYS A 254 35.29 -6.63 29.66
C LYS A 254 35.33 -8.15 29.75
N ALA A 255 34.25 -8.78 30.23
CA ALA A 255 34.14 -10.24 30.31
C ALA A 255 34.14 -10.92 28.93
N ALA A 256 33.71 -10.20 27.88
CA ALA A 256 33.82 -10.62 26.48
C ALA A 256 35.19 -10.29 25.85
N ASN A 257 36.17 -9.80 26.63
CA ASN A 257 37.51 -9.37 26.18
C ASN A 257 37.49 -8.24 25.14
N VAL A 258 36.50 -7.37 25.18
CA VAL A 258 36.45 -6.18 24.31
C VAL A 258 37.52 -5.19 24.76
N LYS A 259 38.44 -4.85 23.85
CA LYS A 259 39.53 -3.89 24.10
C LYS A 259 39.13 -2.45 23.77
N ASN A 260 38.27 -2.28 22.77
CA ASN A 260 37.91 -0.98 22.23
C ASN A 260 36.47 -0.65 22.65
N ILE A 261 36.32 0.29 23.57
CA ILE A 261 35.03 0.78 24.03
C ILE A 261 35.00 2.28 23.79
N ILE A 262 33.96 2.75 23.11
CA ILE A 262 33.68 4.17 22.90
C ILE A 262 32.40 4.48 23.64
N THR A 263 32.45 5.48 24.51
CA THR A 263 31.33 5.93 25.29
C THR A 263 30.82 7.28 24.80
N PHE A 264 29.52 7.50 24.93
CA PHE A 264 28.89 8.78 24.61
C PHE A 264 27.89 9.18 25.69
N GLY A 265 27.72 10.48 25.92
CA GLY A 265 26.74 10.98 26.88
C GLY A 265 27.09 12.34 27.46
N THR A 266 26.40 12.67 28.55
CA THR A 266 26.63 13.88 29.35
C THR A 266 27.61 13.63 30.50
N HIS A 267 27.88 12.37 30.87
CA HIS A 267 28.85 12.01 31.89
C HIS A 267 30.25 12.59 31.61
N GLU A 268 30.96 13.00 32.66
CA GLU A 268 32.27 13.66 32.54
C GLU A 268 33.34 12.78 31.89
N ASP A 269 33.26 11.47 32.14
CA ASP A 269 34.13 10.42 31.61
C ASP A 269 33.66 9.84 30.26
N ALA A 270 32.58 10.36 29.67
CA ALA A 270 32.18 9.93 28.32
C ALA A 270 33.26 10.36 27.30
N ASP A 271 33.63 9.48 26.38
CA ASP A 271 34.62 9.79 25.34
C ASP A 271 34.09 10.90 24.42
N MET A 272 32.94 10.65 23.80
CA MET A 272 32.18 11.64 23.03
C MET A 272 31.19 12.34 23.95
N LYS A 273 31.66 13.41 24.59
CA LYS A 273 30.94 14.10 25.67
C LYS A 273 30.17 15.31 25.16
N ILE A 274 28.91 15.43 25.58
CA ILE A 274 28.14 16.67 25.46
C ILE A 274 28.68 17.65 26.51
N ILE A 275 29.21 18.79 26.07
CA ILE A 275 29.67 19.85 26.97
C ILE A 275 28.61 20.92 27.19
N ASP A 276 27.66 21.03 26.25
CA ASP A 276 26.56 21.99 26.32
C ASP A 276 25.46 21.59 25.32
N TYR A 277 24.21 21.90 25.66
CA TYR A 277 23.11 21.77 24.72
C TYR A 277 21.96 22.72 25.07
N SER A 278 21.25 23.16 24.05
CA SER A 278 20.05 23.96 24.18
C SER A 278 18.87 23.22 23.56
N LEU A 279 17.83 22.97 24.37
CA LEU A 279 16.59 22.36 23.91
C LEU A 279 15.63 23.44 23.43
N HIS A 280 15.20 23.32 22.18
CA HIS A 280 14.17 24.17 21.60
C HIS A 280 12.87 23.39 21.44
N SER A 281 11.79 24.10 21.10
CA SER A 281 10.50 23.45 20.89
C SER A 281 10.51 22.48 19.71
N GLU A 282 11.27 22.74 18.64
CA GLU A 282 11.25 21.95 17.40
C GLU A 282 12.61 21.32 17.05
N SER A 283 13.66 21.62 17.80
CA SER A 283 15.02 21.22 17.49
C SER A 283 15.89 21.25 18.74
N SER A 284 17.17 20.92 18.60
CA SER A 284 18.16 21.09 19.66
C SER A 284 19.51 21.45 19.07
N ASP A 285 20.23 22.35 19.75
CA ASP A 285 21.62 22.67 19.43
C ASP A 285 22.51 21.95 20.44
N VAL A 286 23.57 21.32 19.95
CA VAL A 286 24.43 20.45 20.77
C VAL A 286 25.87 20.82 20.50
N ARG A 287 26.66 20.93 21.57
CA ARG A 287 28.10 21.08 21.50
C ARG A 287 28.76 19.89 22.18
N VAL A 288 29.66 19.24 21.46
CA VAL A 288 30.33 18.02 21.89
C VAL A 288 31.83 18.20 21.83
N ILE A 289 32.53 17.51 22.73
CA ILE A 289 33.98 17.35 22.67
C ILE A 289 34.30 15.87 22.47
N PHE A 290 35.16 15.58 21.50
CA PHE A 290 35.67 14.24 21.23
C PHE A 290 37.07 14.34 20.64
N HIS A 291 38.03 13.53 21.11
CA HIS A 291 39.45 13.64 20.72
C HIS A 291 40.03 15.06 20.80
N LYS A 292 39.65 15.82 21.83
CA LYS A 292 40.01 17.24 22.03
C LYS A 292 39.52 18.19 20.92
N GLN A 293 38.59 17.75 20.08
CA GLN A 293 37.94 18.57 19.08
C GLN A 293 36.53 18.93 19.57
N GLU A 294 36.25 20.22 19.65
CA GLU A 294 34.92 20.73 19.98
C GLU A 294 34.14 21.04 18.70
N ILE A 295 32.94 20.48 18.60
CA ILE A 295 32.05 20.66 17.45
C ILE A 295 30.65 20.96 17.93
N SER A 296 30.00 21.90 17.23
CA SER A 296 28.58 22.17 17.40
C SER A 296 27.79 21.63 16.21
N PHE A 297 26.66 21.00 16.47
CA PHE A 297 25.74 20.55 15.43
C PHE A 297 24.28 20.76 15.83
N HIS A 298 23.42 20.76 14.81
CA HIS A 298 21.99 21.00 14.94
C HIS A 298 21.20 19.72 14.73
N VAL A 299 20.32 19.39 15.69
CA VAL A 299 19.42 18.25 15.65
C VAL A 299 18.01 18.74 15.31
N ASN A 300 17.43 18.25 14.20
CA ASN A 300 16.08 18.63 13.75
C ASN A 300 14.92 18.02 14.55
N GLN A 301 15.22 17.44 15.72
CA GLN A 301 14.21 16.89 16.63
C GLN A 301 14.49 17.40 18.05
N PRO A 302 13.44 17.78 18.79
CA PRO A 302 13.61 18.23 20.16
C PRO A 302 13.89 17.06 21.11
N GLY A 303 14.42 17.41 22.29
CA GLY A 303 14.55 16.51 23.42
C GLY A 303 15.91 15.81 23.53
N THR A 304 16.31 15.52 24.76
CA THR A 304 17.59 14.90 25.09
C THR A 304 17.76 13.52 24.48
N HIS A 305 16.71 12.71 24.41
CA HIS A 305 16.74 11.40 23.75
C HIS A 305 17.10 11.49 22.25
N SER A 306 16.66 12.55 21.56
CA SER A 306 17.01 12.81 20.15
C SER A 306 18.49 13.17 20.01
N ILE A 307 19.00 14.01 20.91
CA ILE A 307 20.43 14.34 21.02
C ILE A 307 21.24 13.04 21.23
N MET A 308 20.83 12.20 22.19
CA MET A 308 21.54 10.96 22.51
C MET A 308 21.53 9.96 21.35
N ASN A 309 20.43 9.84 20.59
CA ASN A 309 20.40 9.02 19.38
C ASN A 309 21.38 9.55 18.32
N CYS A 310 21.46 10.88 18.15
CA CYS A 310 22.40 11.49 17.20
C CYS A 310 23.85 11.31 17.65
N LEU A 311 24.13 11.50 18.94
CA LEU A 311 25.47 11.34 19.51
C LEU A 311 25.95 9.90 19.39
N GLY A 312 25.08 8.94 19.71
CA GLY A 312 25.36 7.53 19.54
C GLY A 312 25.60 7.14 18.07
N ALA A 313 24.86 7.76 17.13
CA ALA A 313 25.11 7.58 15.70
C ALA A 313 26.47 8.16 15.26
N LEU A 314 26.89 9.32 15.79
CA LEU A 314 28.24 9.87 15.52
C LEU A 314 29.33 8.97 16.08
N ALA A 315 29.17 8.46 17.29
CA ALA A 315 30.09 7.49 17.89
C ALA A 315 30.18 6.21 17.03
N ALA A 316 29.05 5.71 16.51
CA ALA A 316 29.03 4.56 15.61
C ALA A 316 29.68 4.86 14.24
N VAL A 317 29.48 6.06 13.68
CA VAL A 317 30.16 6.51 12.44
C VAL A 317 31.67 6.56 12.65
N HIS A 318 32.13 7.14 13.76
CA HIS A 318 33.55 7.18 14.10
C HIS A 318 34.12 5.78 14.27
N ALA A 319 33.43 4.92 15.04
CA ALA A 319 33.83 3.53 15.24
C ALA A 319 33.95 2.78 13.92
N ALA A 320 33.10 3.08 12.93
CA ALA A 320 33.14 2.50 11.60
C ALA A 320 34.27 3.04 10.71
N GLY A 321 35.12 3.93 11.22
CA GLY A 321 36.16 4.59 10.44
C GLY A 321 35.63 5.68 9.51
N GLY A 322 34.41 6.16 9.75
CA GLY A 322 33.84 7.33 9.08
C GLY A 322 34.32 8.65 9.69
N ASP A 323 34.21 9.71 8.91
CA ASP A 323 34.47 11.08 9.31
C ASP A 323 33.27 11.60 10.13
N TRP A 324 33.39 11.54 11.46
CA TRP A 324 32.34 11.94 12.38
C TRP A 324 32.11 13.47 12.37
N ILE A 325 33.11 14.27 11.97
CA ILE A 325 33.00 15.72 11.88
C ILE A 325 32.05 16.07 10.73
N LYS A 326 32.29 15.52 9.54
CA LYS A 326 31.37 15.67 8.40
C LYS A 326 29.99 15.10 8.72
N ALA A 327 29.93 13.98 9.44
CA ALA A 327 28.67 13.40 9.86
C ALA A 327 27.88 14.34 10.78
N ALA A 328 28.55 15.05 11.69
CA ALA A 328 27.91 16.03 12.58
C ALA A 328 27.28 17.18 11.78
N GLU A 329 27.94 17.65 10.71
CA GLU A 329 27.38 18.67 9.81
C GLU A 329 26.13 18.19 9.05
N ASP A 330 26.07 16.89 8.75
CA ASP A 330 24.98 16.24 8.01
C ASP A 330 23.81 15.80 8.89
N ILE A 331 23.93 15.77 10.23
CA ILE A 331 22.84 15.39 11.16
C ILE A 331 21.56 16.19 10.89
N LYS A 332 21.68 17.48 10.59
CA LYS A 332 20.55 18.36 10.25
C LYS A 332 19.78 17.95 8.98
N LYS A 333 20.26 16.95 8.24
CA LYS A 333 19.60 16.37 7.06
C LYS A 333 19.05 14.97 7.35
N ALA A 334 19.30 14.43 8.54
CA ALA A 334 18.87 13.10 8.90
C ALA A 334 17.33 12.99 8.86
N PRO A 335 16.79 11.87 8.38
CA PRO A 335 15.35 11.70 8.22
C PRO A 335 14.64 11.55 9.57
N VAL A 336 13.45 12.15 9.69
CA VAL A 336 12.50 11.82 10.76
C VAL A 336 11.73 10.58 10.33
N LEU A 337 11.73 9.54 11.17
CA LEU A 337 10.98 8.32 10.90
C LEU A 337 9.48 8.55 11.16
N SER A 338 8.62 7.96 10.32
CA SER A 338 7.16 8.09 10.50
C SER A 338 6.73 7.55 11.86
N ARG A 339 5.79 8.26 12.51
CA ARG A 339 5.27 7.97 13.86
C ARG A 339 6.32 8.00 14.99
N HIS A 340 7.50 8.58 14.77
CA HIS A 340 8.47 8.92 15.80
C HIS A 340 8.47 10.44 16.00
N ASN A 341 7.51 10.95 16.77
CA ASN A 341 7.30 12.39 16.97
C ASN A 341 6.93 13.15 15.68
N GLU A 342 6.10 12.52 14.84
CA GLU A 342 5.70 13.08 13.55
C GLU A 342 4.61 14.15 13.73
N LYS A 343 4.87 15.36 13.25
CA LYS A 343 4.01 16.54 13.48
C LYS A 343 3.03 16.77 12.33
N TYR A 344 1.80 17.05 12.69
CA TYR A 344 0.70 17.42 11.80
C TYR A 344 0.05 18.72 12.29
N THR A 345 -0.33 19.60 11.38
CA THR A 345 -1.22 20.73 11.68
C THR A 345 -2.65 20.35 11.34
N VAL A 346 -3.57 20.50 12.29
CA VAL A 346 -5.00 20.22 12.10
C VAL A 346 -5.77 21.50 12.38
N GLU A 347 -6.50 22.01 11.38
CA GLU A 347 -7.15 23.33 11.49
C GLU A 347 -8.56 23.25 12.07
N LEU A 348 -8.80 23.82 13.26
CA LEU A 348 -10.13 23.87 13.88
C LEU A 348 -10.77 25.26 13.77
N ALA A 349 -12.06 25.38 14.11
CA ALA A 349 -12.82 26.65 13.98
C ALA A 349 -12.35 27.65 15.02
N SER A 350 -11.88 27.14 16.15
CA SER A 350 -11.23 27.87 17.22
C SER A 350 -9.75 28.16 16.95
N GLY A 351 -9.21 27.76 15.78
CA GLY A 351 -7.81 27.91 15.38
C GLY A 351 -7.09 26.57 15.17
N ASP A 352 -5.81 26.61 14.79
CA ASP A 352 -5.05 25.40 14.49
C ASP A 352 -4.58 24.68 15.75
N ILE A 353 -4.59 23.34 15.71
CA ILE A 353 -3.91 22.50 16.69
C ILE A 353 -2.65 21.89 16.07
N THR A 354 -1.67 21.62 16.94
CA THR A 354 -0.51 20.81 16.61
C THR A 354 -0.76 19.38 17.09
N LEU A 355 -0.79 18.41 16.18
CA LEU A 355 -0.89 17.00 16.51
C LEU A 355 0.48 16.32 16.35
N ILE A 356 0.96 15.66 17.39
CA ILE A 356 2.21 14.92 17.42
C ILE A 356 1.89 13.42 17.51
N ASP A 357 2.20 12.69 16.44
CA ASP A 357 2.03 11.24 16.34
C ASP A 357 3.33 10.52 16.73
N ASP A 358 3.32 9.91 17.92
CA ASP A 358 4.43 9.15 18.47
C ASP A 358 4.03 7.69 18.75
N THR A 359 3.21 7.14 17.84
CA THR A 359 2.56 5.82 18.00
C THR A 359 3.33 4.64 17.40
N PHE A 360 4.60 4.82 17.00
CA PHE A 360 5.39 3.73 16.42
C PHE A 360 5.60 2.57 17.39
N SER A 361 5.91 2.85 18.66
CA SER A 361 6.06 1.89 19.76
C SER A 361 6.07 2.63 21.09
N ALA A 362 5.82 1.92 22.19
CA ALA A 362 5.92 2.49 23.53
C ALA A 362 6.60 1.52 24.51
N ASN A 363 7.41 2.09 25.38
CA ASN A 363 7.94 1.58 26.65
C ASN A 363 8.03 2.76 27.63
N PRO A 364 8.19 2.54 28.95
CA PRO A 364 8.12 3.63 29.94
C PRO A 364 9.05 4.81 29.62
N ALA A 365 10.34 4.53 29.38
CA ALA A 365 11.33 5.56 29.06
C ALA A 365 11.00 6.35 27.78
N SER A 366 10.44 5.70 26.74
CA SER A 366 10.02 6.41 25.53
C SER A 366 8.82 7.32 25.78
N VAL A 367 7.93 6.96 26.72
CA VAL A 367 6.76 7.76 27.10
C VAL A 367 7.22 8.97 27.92
N GLU A 368 8.11 8.77 28.88
CA GLU A 368 8.78 9.83 29.64
C GLU A 368 9.47 10.84 28.71
N ALA A 369 10.25 10.35 27.74
CA ALA A 369 10.95 11.18 26.77
C ALA A 369 9.99 12.00 25.89
N GLY A 370 8.86 11.41 25.46
CA GLY A 370 7.86 12.13 24.67
C GLY A 370 7.06 13.15 25.48
N LEU A 371 6.77 12.86 26.76
CA LEU A 371 6.21 13.83 27.71
C LEU A 371 7.18 15.00 27.95
N ALA A 372 8.47 14.74 28.11
CA ALA A 372 9.48 15.78 28.23
C ALA A 372 9.50 16.69 26.98
N VAL A 373 9.41 16.12 25.76
CA VAL A 373 9.25 16.92 24.54
C VAL A 373 7.97 17.73 24.54
N LEU A 374 6.84 17.14 24.97
CA LEU A 374 5.58 17.86 25.07
C LEU A 374 5.70 19.06 26.01
N GLY A 375 6.42 18.92 27.12
CA GLY A 375 6.72 20.02 28.06
C GLY A 375 7.50 21.18 27.44
N LEU A 376 8.43 20.89 26.51
CA LEU A 376 9.17 21.92 25.76
C LEU A 376 8.28 22.69 24.77
N LYS A 377 7.16 22.09 24.34
CA LYS A 377 6.23 22.76 23.43
C LYS A 377 5.51 23.87 24.18
N LYS A 378 5.43 25.05 23.54
CA LYS A 378 4.68 26.20 24.03
C LYS A 378 3.40 26.33 23.21
N PRO A 379 2.23 25.99 23.77
CA PRO A 379 0.96 26.30 23.14
C PRO A 379 0.86 27.80 22.84
N ARG A 380 0.12 28.17 21.79
CA ARG A 380 -0.20 29.58 21.53
C ARG A 380 -1.13 30.10 22.64
N LYS A 381 -1.32 31.43 22.74
CA LYS A 381 -2.15 32.05 23.81
C LYS A 381 -3.52 31.37 23.90
N GLY A 382 -3.84 30.83 25.07
CA GLY A 382 -5.11 30.11 25.33
C GLY A 382 -5.11 28.64 24.93
N GLY A 383 -4.03 28.11 24.34
CA GLY A 383 -3.88 26.70 24.01
C GLY A 383 -3.37 25.86 25.18
N ARG A 384 -3.64 24.57 25.12
CA ARG A 384 -3.31 23.57 26.15
C ARG A 384 -2.39 22.48 25.60
N ARG A 385 -1.72 21.77 26.50
CA ARG A 385 -1.04 20.51 26.22
C ARG A 385 -1.99 19.36 26.53
N ILE A 386 -2.29 18.54 25.53
CA ILE A 386 -3.20 17.40 25.62
C ILE A 386 -2.39 16.13 25.35
N ALA A 387 -2.37 15.20 26.31
CA ALA A 387 -1.74 13.90 26.15
C ALA A 387 -2.80 12.82 25.93
N ILE A 388 -2.56 11.91 24.98
CA ILE A 388 -3.43 10.79 24.65
C ILE A 388 -2.59 9.52 24.70
N MET A 389 -2.81 8.71 25.73
CA MET A 389 -1.94 7.59 26.07
C MET A 389 -2.69 6.26 25.97
N GLY A 390 -2.14 5.33 25.20
CA GLY A 390 -2.59 3.92 25.19
C GLY A 390 -1.58 3.01 25.91
N GLU A 391 -2.04 1.84 26.31
CA GLU A 391 -1.22 0.90 27.10
C GLU A 391 0.14 0.57 26.48
N ILE A 392 1.13 0.43 27.36
CA ILE A 392 2.42 -0.19 27.12
C ILE A 392 2.25 -1.70 27.29
N LYS A 393 2.48 -2.47 26.23
CA LYS A 393 2.38 -3.94 26.26
C LYS A 393 3.73 -4.56 26.61
N GLU A 394 3.71 -5.83 27.00
CA GLU A 394 4.89 -6.66 27.30
C GLU A 394 5.61 -6.35 28.63
N LEU A 395 4.95 -5.64 29.56
CA LEU A 395 5.46 -5.32 30.90
C LEU A 395 5.20 -6.42 31.96
N GLY A 396 4.35 -7.41 31.67
CA GLY A 396 3.97 -8.46 32.61
C GLY A 396 3.23 -7.93 33.83
N ASP A 397 3.40 -8.58 34.98
CA ASP A 397 2.68 -8.28 36.24
C ASP A 397 2.97 -6.86 36.78
N THR A 398 4.07 -6.25 36.37
CA THR A 398 4.45 -4.89 36.75
C THR A 398 3.78 -3.79 35.91
N SER A 399 2.94 -4.17 34.93
CA SER A 399 2.33 -3.23 33.98
C SER A 399 1.62 -2.07 34.68
N ALA A 400 0.67 -2.35 35.58
CA ALA A 400 -0.11 -1.30 36.27
C ALA A 400 0.79 -0.36 37.10
N GLN A 401 1.78 -0.90 37.81
CA GLN A 401 2.73 -0.11 38.60
C GLN A 401 3.57 0.81 37.72
N LEU A 402 4.09 0.31 36.60
CA LEU A 402 4.91 1.09 35.68
C LEU A 402 4.11 2.17 34.95
N HIS A 403 2.84 1.94 34.66
CA HIS A 403 1.96 2.99 34.14
C HIS A 403 1.70 4.07 35.19
N ALA A 404 1.37 3.69 36.43
CA ALA A 404 1.15 4.64 37.52
C ALA A 404 2.38 5.52 37.81
N ALA A 405 3.58 4.94 37.66
CA ALA A 405 4.85 5.66 37.81
C ALA A 405 5.08 6.78 36.78
N LEU A 406 4.27 6.87 35.71
CA LEU A 406 4.35 7.95 34.72
C LEU A 406 3.72 9.27 35.21
N ALA A 407 2.99 9.27 36.33
CA ALA A 407 2.25 10.44 36.80
C ALA A 407 3.12 11.70 37.00
N PRO A 408 4.31 11.64 37.63
CA PRO A 408 5.17 12.81 37.78
C PRO A 408 5.56 13.41 36.43
N HIS A 409 5.85 12.58 35.42
CA HIS A 409 6.24 13.03 34.09
C HIS A 409 5.11 13.73 33.33
N VAL A 410 3.86 13.31 33.55
CA VAL A 410 2.67 14.00 33.02
C VAL A 410 2.51 15.39 33.66
N ILE A 411 2.76 15.49 34.97
CA ILE A 411 2.72 16.75 35.73
C ILE A 411 3.85 17.70 35.29
N ASP A 412 5.08 17.20 35.18
CA ASP A 412 6.26 17.97 34.78
C ASP A 412 6.15 18.47 33.33
N ALA A 413 5.53 17.67 32.45
CA ALA A 413 5.19 18.09 31.09
C ALA A 413 4.08 19.17 31.07
N GLN A 414 3.50 19.51 32.22
CA GLN A 414 2.42 20.46 32.38
C GLN A 414 1.25 20.12 31.44
N VAL A 415 0.89 18.84 31.40
CA VAL A 415 -0.28 18.37 30.67
C VAL A 415 -1.52 18.98 31.32
N ASN A 416 -2.35 19.63 30.50
CA ASN A 416 -3.61 20.21 30.96
C ASN A 416 -4.75 19.20 30.89
N VAL A 417 -4.75 18.38 29.83
CA VAL A 417 -5.79 17.39 29.55
C VAL A 417 -5.15 16.03 29.26
N LEU A 418 -5.59 14.98 29.94
CA LEU A 418 -5.11 13.62 29.71
C LEU A 418 -6.25 12.69 29.30
N PHE A 419 -6.04 11.96 28.21
CA PHE A 419 -6.89 10.84 27.82
C PHE A 419 -6.10 9.55 27.91
N THR A 420 -6.66 8.53 28.56
CA THR A 420 -6.03 7.20 28.65
C THR A 420 -6.93 6.10 28.11
N VAL A 421 -6.33 5.15 27.37
CA VAL A 421 -7.04 4.00 26.77
C VAL A 421 -6.42 2.68 27.22
N GLY A 422 -7.22 1.89 27.94
CA GLY A 422 -6.89 0.52 28.34
C GLY A 422 -6.63 0.36 29.84
N ARG A 423 -6.91 -0.84 30.34
CA ARG A 423 -7.03 -1.17 31.76
C ARG A 423 -5.79 -0.85 32.59
N ASP A 424 -4.59 -1.09 32.07
CA ASP A 424 -3.35 -0.90 32.84
C ASP A 424 -3.04 0.58 33.13
N LEU A 425 -3.74 1.53 32.50
CA LEU A 425 -3.60 2.97 32.72
C LEU A 425 -4.50 3.51 33.83
N GLU A 426 -5.39 2.71 34.42
CA GLU A 426 -6.29 3.15 35.50
C GLU A 426 -5.51 3.71 36.70
N GLY A 427 -4.44 3.04 37.10
CA GLY A 427 -3.57 3.52 38.19
C GLY A 427 -2.83 4.82 37.87
N LEU A 428 -2.52 5.10 36.60
CA LEU A 428 -1.99 6.41 36.17
C LEU A 428 -3.05 7.49 36.29
N TRP A 429 -4.26 7.19 35.81
CA TRP A 429 -5.39 8.10 35.87
C TRP A 429 -5.71 8.52 37.31
N ASP A 430 -5.76 7.56 38.24
CA ASP A 430 -6.08 7.81 39.65
C ASP A 430 -4.99 8.58 40.41
N ALA A 431 -3.73 8.45 39.99
CA ALA A 431 -2.60 9.10 40.64
C ALA A 431 -2.46 10.59 40.29
N LEU A 432 -3.20 11.10 39.30
CA LEU A 432 -3.07 12.46 38.80
C LEU A 432 -4.01 13.45 39.51
N PRO A 433 -3.67 14.75 39.54
CA PRO A 433 -4.51 15.76 40.15
C PRO A 433 -5.90 15.79 39.50
N LYS A 434 -6.96 15.83 40.31
CA LYS A 434 -8.35 15.96 39.82
C LYS A 434 -8.62 17.24 39.02
N THR A 435 -7.67 18.19 39.04
CA THR A 435 -7.69 19.41 38.23
C THR A 435 -7.29 19.17 36.77
N MET A 436 -6.73 18.01 36.43
CA MET A 436 -6.43 17.63 35.05
C MET A 436 -7.72 17.17 34.38
N GLU A 437 -8.09 17.84 33.30
CA GLU A 437 -9.31 17.53 32.54
C GLU A 437 -9.08 16.27 31.67
N GLY A 438 -10.14 15.56 31.27
CA GLY A 438 -10.04 14.40 30.38
C GLY A 438 -10.76 13.16 30.91
N GLU A 439 -10.45 12.00 30.32
CA GLU A 439 -11.19 10.75 30.57
C GLU A 439 -10.29 9.49 30.46
N HIS A 440 -10.63 8.48 31.26
CA HIS A 440 -10.10 7.11 31.15
C HIS A 440 -11.17 6.15 30.62
N SER A 441 -10.81 5.26 29.70
CA SER A 441 -11.71 4.19 29.25
C SER A 441 -10.95 3.01 28.67
N GLU A 442 -11.55 1.82 28.72
CA GLU A 442 -11.12 0.69 27.91
C GLU A 442 -11.63 0.78 26.46
N ASP A 443 -12.65 1.62 26.18
CA ASP A 443 -13.22 1.82 24.85
C ASP A 443 -12.51 2.96 24.10
N PRO A 444 -11.72 2.66 23.05
CA PRO A 444 -11.05 3.69 22.26
C PRO A 444 -12.01 4.58 21.47
N GLU A 445 -13.23 4.12 21.14
CA GLU A 445 -14.20 4.92 20.39
C GLU A 445 -14.78 6.02 21.29
N HIS A 446 -15.03 5.69 22.55
CA HIS A 446 -15.42 6.64 23.58
C HIS A 446 -14.35 7.74 23.73
N ILE A 447 -13.09 7.37 23.91
CA ILE A 447 -11.98 8.34 24.05
C ILE A 447 -11.81 9.16 22.76
N ALA A 448 -11.96 8.57 21.58
CA ALA A 448 -11.90 9.33 20.33
C ALA A 448 -12.95 10.45 20.27
N LYS A 449 -14.18 10.18 20.75
CA LYS A 449 -15.25 11.18 20.82
C LYS A 449 -14.95 12.25 21.88
N ALA A 450 -14.45 11.84 23.05
CA ALA A 450 -14.09 12.75 24.13
C ALA A 450 -12.97 13.72 23.70
N VAL A 451 -11.90 13.20 23.11
CA VAL A 451 -10.79 14.00 22.56
C VAL A 451 -11.29 15.03 21.53
N VAL A 452 -12.14 14.60 20.59
CA VAL A 452 -12.66 15.50 19.54
C VAL A 452 -13.55 16.61 20.11
N LYS A 453 -14.30 16.32 21.18
CA LYS A 453 -15.12 17.29 21.88
C LYS A 453 -14.27 18.30 22.67
N GLU A 454 -13.16 17.83 23.23
CA GLU A 454 -12.32 18.59 24.14
C GLU A 454 -11.34 19.53 23.43
N MET A 455 -10.76 19.09 22.30
CA MET A 455 -9.72 19.86 21.61
C MET A 455 -10.24 21.20 21.03
N HIS A 456 -9.45 22.26 21.17
CA HIS A 456 -9.71 23.55 20.54
C HIS A 456 -8.42 24.16 19.96
N GLY A 457 -8.56 25.20 19.14
CA GLY A 457 -7.42 25.85 18.52
C GLY A 457 -6.38 26.32 19.52
N SER A 458 -5.13 26.36 19.06
CA SER A 458 -3.90 26.56 19.85
C SER A 458 -3.46 25.37 20.69
N ASP A 459 -4.25 24.29 20.79
CA ASP A 459 -3.86 23.08 21.53
C ASP A 459 -2.71 22.33 20.83
N ILE A 460 -1.94 21.62 21.66
CA ILE A 460 -0.90 20.68 21.24
C ILE A 460 -1.29 19.30 21.76
N LEU A 461 -1.64 18.40 20.84
CA LEU A 461 -2.04 17.03 21.13
C LEU A 461 -0.86 16.10 20.87
N TRP A 462 -0.55 15.23 21.81
CA TRP A 462 0.48 14.20 21.67
C TRP A 462 -0.12 12.82 21.90
N VAL A 463 0.11 11.89 20.97
CA VAL A 463 -0.48 10.55 21.00
C VAL A 463 0.60 9.48 21.05
N LYS A 464 0.52 8.57 22.03
CA LYS A 464 1.50 7.50 22.21
C LYS A 464 0.91 6.21 22.80
N GLY A 465 1.43 5.07 22.37
CA GLY A 465 1.15 3.75 22.96
C GLY A 465 1.79 2.61 22.16
N SER A 466 1.60 1.37 22.61
CA SER A 466 2.23 0.19 21.99
C SER A 466 1.66 -0.19 20.63
N ARG A 467 2.45 -0.91 19.82
CA ARG A 467 2.00 -1.40 18.50
C ARG A 467 0.78 -2.30 18.54
N ARG A 468 0.66 -3.12 19.57
CA ARG A 468 -0.47 -4.04 19.72
C ARG A 468 -1.76 -3.33 20.17
N SER A 469 -1.67 -2.08 20.63
CA SER A 469 -2.79 -1.17 20.86
C SER A 469 -2.99 -0.16 19.71
N THR A 470 -2.25 -0.30 18.60
CA THR A 470 -2.27 0.63 17.46
C THR A 470 -3.65 0.75 16.79
N ALA A 471 -4.44 -0.32 16.71
CA ALA A 471 -5.79 -0.23 16.13
C ALA A 471 -6.67 0.78 16.89
N ASN A 472 -6.46 0.89 18.20
CA ASN A 472 -7.21 1.77 19.09
C ASN A 472 -6.74 3.24 18.96
N LEU A 473 -5.42 3.47 18.93
CA LEU A 473 -4.85 4.81 18.81
C LEU A 473 -4.92 5.40 17.39
N GLU A 474 -4.83 4.57 16.34
CA GLU A 474 -5.03 4.99 14.95
C GLU A 474 -6.43 5.53 14.72
N MET A 475 -7.44 4.96 15.39
CA MET A 475 -8.80 5.47 15.35
C MET A 475 -8.89 6.88 15.94
N ILE A 476 -8.25 7.12 17.09
CA ILE A 476 -8.23 8.44 17.74
C ILE A 476 -7.49 9.47 16.86
N LEU A 477 -6.30 9.11 16.34
CA LEU A 477 -5.56 9.94 15.39
C LEU A 477 -6.39 10.29 14.14
N SER A 478 -7.13 9.31 13.62
CA SER A 478 -8.03 9.49 12.48
C SER A 478 -9.19 10.44 12.81
N ALA A 479 -9.78 10.31 14.00
CA ALA A 479 -10.84 11.20 14.47
C ALA A 479 -10.36 12.65 14.58
N ILE A 480 -9.20 12.88 15.22
CA ILE A 480 -8.58 14.22 15.34
C ILE A 480 -8.34 14.84 13.95
N LYS A 481 -7.64 14.12 13.06
CA LYS A 481 -7.30 14.61 11.71
C LYS A 481 -8.55 14.89 10.86
N LYS A 482 -9.66 14.18 11.07
CA LYS A 482 -10.94 14.42 10.37
C LYS A 482 -11.60 15.73 10.80
N THR A 483 -11.58 16.06 12.10
CA THR A 483 -12.27 17.25 12.61
C THR A 483 -11.74 18.54 11.98
N GLY A 484 -10.42 18.65 11.75
CA GLY A 484 -9.89 19.86 11.13
C GLY A 484 -10.24 20.05 9.65
N LYS A 485 -10.40 18.95 8.91
CA LYS A 485 -10.87 19.03 7.51
C LYS A 485 -12.31 19.57 7.40
N ASN A 486 -13.14 19.38 8.42
CA ASN A 486 -14.53 19.83 8.43
C ASN A 486 -14.68 21.35 8.62
N ILE A 487 -13.67 22.04 9.16
CA ILE A 487 -13.74 23.48 9.44
C ILE A 487 -13.12 24.31 8.31
N ARG A 488 -12.02 23.87 7.68
CA ARG A 488 -11.59 24.45 6.38
C ARG A 488 -12.75 24.52 5.39
N LYS A 489 -13.60 23.48 5.36
CA LYS A 489 -14.84 23.41 4.57
C LYS A 489 -15.91 24.44 4.99
N LYS A 490 -15.92 24.93 6.24
CA LYS A 490 -16.85 25.96 6.76
C LYS A 490 -16.33 27.40 6.65
N SER A 491 -15.02 27.62 6.79
CA SER A 491 -14.39 28.95 6.67
C SER A 491 -14.30 29.42 5.21
N LEU A 492 -14.10 28.50 4.27
CA LEU A 492 -14.23 28.76 2.83
C LEU A 492 -15.65 29.27 2.46
N VAL A 493 -16.70 28.81 3.16
CA VAL A 493 -18.11 29.22 2.95
C VAL A 493 -18.42 30.62 3.52
N MET A 494 -17.63 31.14 4.48
CA MET A 494 -17.84 32.48 5.05
C MET A 494 -17.12 33.60 4.29
N ASN A 495 -15.93 33.35 3.73
CA ASN A 495 -15.26 34.33 2.86
C ASN A 495 -16.04 34.60 1.55
N GLU A 496 -16.80 33.61 1.07
CA GLU A 496 -17.77 33.78 -0.03
C GLU A 496 -18.86 34.83 0.27
N ALA A 497 -19.11 35.21 1.52
CA ALA A 497 -20.14 36.20 1.88
C ALA A 497 -19.75 37.65 1.59
N GLN A 498 -18.46 37.98 1.59
CA GLN A 498 -17.96 39.31 1.22
C GLN A 498 -17.78 39.45 -0.30
N GLU A 499 -17.43 38.37 -1.01
CA GLU A 499 -17.45 38.32 -2.48
C GLU A 499 -18.89 38.34 -3.06
N LYS A 500 -19.90 37.89 -2.30
CA LYS A 500 -21.32 37.85 -2.71
C LYS A 500 -21.91 39.22 -3.09
N ARG A 501 -21.37 40.35 -2.62
CA ARG A 501 -21.84 41.69 -3.02
C ARG A 501 -21.36 42.07 -4.43
N SER A 502 -20.11 41.76 -4.77
CA SER A 502 -19.53 41.96 -6.10
C SER A 502 -20.03 40.91 -7.11
N GLN A 503 -20.34 39.69 -6.64
CA GLN A 503 -20.94 38.61 -7.45
C GLN A 503 -22.44 38.79 -7.73
N SER A 504 -23.14 39.76 -7.12
CA SER A 504 -24.57 39.99 -7.39
C SER A 504 -24.84 40.42 -8.83
N GLN A 505 -23.92 41.20 -9.42
CA GLN A 505 -23.92 41.54 -10.86
C GLN A 505 -23.50 40.38 -11.75
N TYR A 506 -22.67 39.45 -11.24
CA TYR A 506 -22.23 38.25 -11.96
C TYR A 506 -23.28 37.11 -11.94
N LYS A 507 -24.10 37.02 -10.88
CA LYS A 507 -25.15 36.00 -10.69
C LYS A 507 -26.38 36.15 -11.59
N GLN A 508 -26.60 37.32 -12.19
CA GLN A 508 -27.61 37.44 -13.25
C GLN A 508 -27.16 36.80 -14.58
N GLN A 509 -25.85 36.61 -14.81
CA GLN A 509 -25.34 35.94 -16.01
C GLN A 509 -25.08 34.44 -15.83
N GLN A 510 -24.92 33.93 -14.60
CA GLN A 510 -24.63 32.50 -14.35
C GLN A 510 -25.84 31.58 -14.12
N LYS A 511 -27.09 32.05 -14.10
CA LYS A 511 -28.30 31.19 -14.07
C LYS A 511 -28.53 30.37 -15.38
N LYS A 512 -27.53 30.26 -16.25
CA LYS A 512 -27.59 29.65 -17.59
C LYS A 512 -26.41 28.71 -17.92
N ARG A 513 -25.76 28.07 -16.94
CA ARG A 513 -24.75 27.03 -17.25
C ARG A 513 -25.08 25.70 -16.59
N THR A 514 -25.68 24.84 -17.41
CA THR A 514 -25.86 23.39 -17.28
C THR A 514 -24.50 22.70 -17.13
N PRO A 515 -24.35 21.64 -16.29
CA PRO A 515 -23.13 20.85 -16.27
C PRO A 515 -22.90 20.22 -17.65
N PRO A 516 -21.64 20.14 -18.14
CA PRO A 516 -21.36 19.67 -19.48
C PRO A 516 -21.58 18.16 -19.57
N PHE A 517 -22.48 17.75 -20.46
CA PHE A 517 -22.62 16.43 -21.10
C PHE A 517 -22.74 15.18 -20.19
N ARG A 518 -23.93 14.92 -19.62
CA ARG A 518 -24.39 13.55 -19.24
C ARG A 518 -25.43 12.99 -20.20
N THR A 519 -25.70 13.74 -21.26
CA THR A 519 -26.63 13.37 -22.32
C THR A 519 -25.98 13.69 -23.65
N ILE A 520 -25.77 12.68 -24.49
CA ILE A 520 -25.39 12.86 -25.88
C ILE A 520 -26.69 12.99 -26.68
N ASN A 521 -26.91 14.18 -27.26
CA ASN A 521 -28.06 14.52 -28.10
C ASN A 521 -27.57 14.82 -29.52
N GLU A 522 -26.93 13.84 -30.17
CA GLU A 522 -26.68 13.94 -31.60
C GLU A 522 -27.87 13.29 -32.31
N LEU A 523 -28.82 14.13 -32.76
CA LEU A 523 -29.96 13.69 -33.58
C LEU A 523 -29.50 13.46 -35.03
N HIS A 524 -28.48 12.62 -35.20
CA HIS A 524 -28.24 11.97 -36.48
C HIS A 524 -29.40 10.99 -36.73
N THR A 525 -29.80 10.81 -38.00
CA THR A 525 -30.83 9.86 -38.41
C THR A 525 -30.21 8.64 -39.08
N PRO A 526 -29.43 7.81 -38.36
CA PRO A 526 -28.87 6.60 -38.95
C PRO A 526 -29.96 5.54 -39.13
N SER A 527 -29.73 4.59 -40.04
CA SER A 527 -30.60 3.42 -40.20
C SER A 527 -30.49 2.42 -39.03
N ALA A 528 -29.45 2.55 -38.20
CA ALA A 528 -29.27 1.81 -36.96
C ALA A 528 -28.39 2.62 -36.00
N PHE A 529 -28.55 2.42 -34.69
CA PHE A 529 -27.68 2.93 -33.64
C PHE A 529 -26.80 1.80 -33.10
N GLU A 530 -25.48 1.91 -33.26
CA GLU A 530 -24.49 0.92 -32.83
C GLU A 530 -23.71 1.40 -31.61
N VAL A 531 -23.88 0.69 -30.49
CA VAL A 531 -23.17 0.96 -29.24
C VAL A 531 -22.22 -0.19 -28.95
N VAL A 532 -20.94 0.13 -28.82
CA VAL A 532 -19.89 -0.82 -28.46
C VAL A 532 -19.52 -0.64 -26.99
N PHE A 533 -19.60 -1.72 -26.23
CA PHE A 533 -19.14 -1.79 -24.85
C PHE A 533 -17.84 -2.59 -24.80
N VAL A 534 -16.84 -2.02 -24.16
CA VAL A 534 -15.55 -2.67 -23.91
C VAL A 534 -15.29 -2.76 -22.41
N GLY A 535 -14.58 -3.82 -22.02
CA GLY A 535 -14.31 -4.14 -20.62
C GLY A 535 -13.26 -3.25 -19.97
N ASP A 536 -12.49 -3.85 -19.06
CA ASP A 536 -11.49 -3.15 -18.27
C ASP A 536 -10.39 -2.55 -19.18
N THR A 537 -10.24 -1.22 -19.10
CA THR A 537 -9.43 -0.42 -20.01
C THR A 537 -8.39 0.42 -19.23
N ALA A 538 -7.11 0.22 -19.54
CA ALA A 538 -5.95 0.89 -18.98
C ALA A 538 -4.77 0.81 -19.95
N PHE A 539 -4.22 1.96 -20.37
CA PHE A 539 -3.01 2.02 -21.21
C PHE A 539 -1.79 1.40 -20.52
N GLY A 540 -1.83 1.27 -19.19
CA GLY A 540 -0.89 0.47 -18.42
C GLY A 540 0.42 1.20 -18.14
N GLU A 541 0.41 2.53 -18.07
CA GLU A 541 1.57 3.37 -17.78
C GLU A 541 2.35 2.89 -16.56
N ASN A 542 1.64 2.50 -15.50
CA ASN A 542 2.26 1.93 -14.30
C ASN A 542 3.00 0.60 -14.59
N TYR A 543 2.48 -0.25 -15.47
CA TYR A 543 3.12 -1.51 -15.85
C TYR A 543 4.28 -1.27 -16.79
N GLN A 544 4.10 -0.37 -17.76
CA GLN A 544 5.12 -0.06 -18.76
C GLN A 544 6.30 0.68 -18.14
N ALA A 545 6.08 1.60 -17.20
CA ALA A 545 7.14 2.20 -16.40
C ALA A 545 7.87 1.17 -15.52
N GLN A 546 7.13 0.19 -14.98
CA GLN A 546 7.73 -0.91 -14.23
C GLN A 546 8.57 -1.84 -15.13
N TYR A 547 8.09 -2.18 -16.33
CA TYR A 547 8.82 -2.97 -17.32
C TYR A 547 10.08 -2.23 -17.77
N GLU A 548 9.99 -0.92 -18.03
CA GLU A 548 11.13 -0.07 -18.37
C GLU A 548 12.18 -0.05 -17.25
N SER A 549 11.77 0.01 -15.99
CA SER A 549 12.71 -0.07 -14.85
C SER A 549 13.41 -1.43 -14.72
N TYR A 550 12.90 -2.46 -15.41
CA TYR A 550 13.52 -3.78 -15.51
C TYR A 550 14.32 -3.96 -16.81
N GLY A 551 14.48 -2.91 -17.62
CA GLY A 551 15.17 -2.95 -18.90
C GLY A 551 14.35 -3.57 -20.04
N GLU A 552 13.04 -3.77 -19.85
CA GLU A 552 12.14 -4.24 -20.90
C GLU A 552 11.61 -3.06 -21.75
N GLU A 553 11.17 -3.35 -22.97
CA GLU A 553 10.57 -2.35 -23.86
C GLU A 553 9.27 -1.79 -23.28
N ASN A 554 9.21 -0.47 -23.10
CA ASN A 554 7.98 0.25 -22.82
C ASN A 554 7.19 0.44 -24.13
N ILE A 555 6.14 -0.36 -24.34
CA ILE A 555 5.42 -0.38 -25.62
C ILE A 555 4.70 0.94 -25.93
N LEU A 556 4.30 1.71 -24.91
CA LEU A 556 3.68 3.03 -25.13
C LEU A 556 4.70 4.04 -25.68
N LYS A 557 5.96 3.95 -25.25
CA LYS A 557 7.05 4.79 -25.77
C LYS A 557 7.54 4.31 -27.13
N ALA A 558 7.70 2.99 -27.30
CA ALA A 558 8.28 2.41 -28.50
C ALA A 558 7.30 2.41 -29.68
N ARG A 559 6.01 2.15 -29.42
CA ARG A 559 4.99 1.91 -30.46
C ARG A 559 3.85 2.93 -30.43
N GLY A 560 3.77 3.74 -29.37
CA GLY A 560 2.72 4.73 -29.19
C GLY A 560 1.47 4.18 -28.49
N TYR A 561 0.64 5.10 -27.99
CA TYR A 561 -0.58 4.76 -27.25
C TYR A 561 -1.63 4.05 -28.10
N ASP A 562 -1.70 4.28 -29.41
CA ASP A 562 -2.73 3.69 -30.27
C ASP A 562 -2.41 2.27 -30.74
N ALA A 563 -1.15 1.81 -30.58
CA ALA A 563 -0.71 0.51 -31.05
C ALA A 563 -1.50 -0.67 -30.43
N PRO A 564 -1.83 -0.68 -29.12
CA PRO A 564 -2.60 -1.77 -28.52
C PRO A 564 -4.00 -1.98 -29.10
N LEU A 565 -4.57 -0.94 -29.71
CA LEU A 565 -5.92 -0.96 -30.27
C LEU A 565 -5.95 -1.18 -31.79
N ALA A 566 -4.79 -1.24 -32.45
CA ALA A 566 -4.71 -1.27 -33.91
C ALA A 566 -5.51 -2.42 -34.56
N LYS A 567 -5.62 -3.58 -33.90
CA LYS A 567 -6.33 -4.77 -34.40
C LYS A 567 -7.83 -4.80 -34.10
N VAL A 568 -8.34 -3.81 -33.39
CA VAL A 568 -9.78 -3.66 -33.08
C VAL A 568 -10.30 -2.27 -33.44
N ARG A 569 -9.45 -1.38 -33.95
CA ARG A 569 -9.76 0.03 -34.21
C ARG A 569 -10.98 0.19 -35.12
N ASN A 570 -11.06 -0.58 -36.21
CA ASN A 570 -12.17 -0.51 -37.15
C ASN A 570 -13.53 -0.71 -36.45
N MET A 571 -13.64 -1.70 -35.55
CA MET A 571 -14.86 -1.93 -34.76
C MET A 571 -15.21 -0.74 -33.85
N LEU A 572 -14.21 -0.01 -33.34
CA LEU A 572 -14.44 1.17 -32.51
C LEU A 572 -14.86 2.38 -33.36
N GLU A 573 -14.21 2.61 -34.49
CA GLU A 573 -14.49 3.72 -35.41
C GLU A 573 -15.86 3.59 -36.09
N GLU A 574 -16.30 2.36 -36.37
CA GLU A 574 -17.61 2.06 -36.96
C GLU A 574 -18.79 2.34 -36.01
N ALA A 575 -18.55 2.42 -34.69
CA ALA A 575 -19.60 2.57 -33.69
C ALA A 575 -20.04 4.02 -33.50
N ASP A 576 -21.34 4.25 -33.30
CA ASP A 576 -21.87 5.58 -32.94
C ASP A 576 -21.46 5.98 -31.51
N LEU A 577 -21.26 4.99 -30.63
CA LEU A 577 -20.87 5.21 -29.25
C LEU A 577 -20.01 4.05 -28.75
N VAL A 578 -18.84 4.37 -28.19
CA VAL A 578 -18.00 3.39 -27.47
C VAL A 578 -17.97 3.73 -25.98
N VAL A 579 -18.30 2.74 -25.15
CA VAL A 579 -18.31 2.83 -23.69
C VAL A 579 -17.28 1.87 -23.09
N ALA A 580 -16.34 2.39 -22.30
CA ALA A 580 -15.30 1.59 -21.66
C ALA A 580 -15.38 1.63 -20.12
N ASN A 581 -14.90 0.59 -19.42
CA ASN A 581 -14.54 0.75 -18.01
C ASN A 581 -13.11 1.30 -17.90
N LEU A 582 -12.95 2.57 -17.50
CA LEU A 582 -11.62 3.14 -17.27
C LEU A 582 -11.12 2.67 -15.90
N GLU A 583 -10.22 1.70 -15.86
CA GLU A 583 -9.78 1.04 -14.61
C GLU A 583 -8.49 1.64 -14.03
N THR A 584 -8.25 2.93 -14.27
CA THR A 584 -7.12 3.68 -13.68
C THR A 584 -7.51 5.13 -13.41
N PRO A 585 -7.01 5.75 -12.32
CA PRO A 585 -7.10 7.18 -12.14
C PRO A 585 -6.14 7.88 -13.10
N LEU A 586 -6.56 9.02 -13.62
CA LEU A 586 -5.74 9.92 -14.43
C LEU A 586 -5.14 10.97 -13.51
N THR A 587 -3.82 10.93 -13.30
CA THR A 587 -3.19 11.74 -12.26
C THR A 587 -1.72 12.02 -12.54
N ASP A 588 -1.25 13.20 -12.16
CA ASP A 588 0.18 13.57 -12.19
C ASP A 588 0.86 13.41 -10.82
N LEU A 589 0.09 13.02 -9.80
CA LEU A 589 0.57 12.77 -8.45
C LEU A 589 1.67 11.70 -8.46
N LYS A 590 2.79 12.01 -7.81
CA LYS A 590 3.97 11.11 -7.84
C LYS A 590 3.88 9.95 -6.85
N VAL A 591 3.03 10.07 -5.83
CA VAL A 591 2.92 9.08 -4.77
C VAL A 591 1.46 8.87 -4.42
N SER A 592 1.02 7.61 -4.50
CA SER A 592 -0.30 7.22 -4.01
C SER A 592 -0.31 7.24 -2.47
N PRO A 593 -1.39 7.73 -1.84
CA PRO A 593 -1.57 7.64 -0.38
C PRO A 593 -1.72 6.19 0.11
N PHE A 594 -1.87 5.23 -0.82
CA PHE A 594 -2.00 3.81 -0.55
C PHE A 594 -0.73 3.02 -0.93
N ALA A 595 0.37 3.71 -1.27
CA ALA A 595 1.67 3.08 -1.50
C ALA A 595 2.10 2.25 -0.28
N GLY A 596 2.43 0.98 -0.51
CA GLY A 596 2.76 0.03 0.57
C GLY A 596 1.57 -0.53 1.36
N GLN A 597 0.35 -0.03 1.13
CA GLN A 597 -0.89 -0.56 1.73
C GLN A 597 -1.72 -1.37 0.71
N LYS A 598 -1.82 -0.88 -0.53
CA LYS A 598 -2.46 -1.58 -1.65
C LYS A 598 -1.39 -2.32 -2.46
N SER A 599 -1.65 -3.61 -2.76
CA SER A 599 -0.68 -4.46 -3.49
C SER A 599 -0.39 -3.98 -4.91
N TRP A 600 -1.36 -3.30 -5.54
CA TRP A 600 -1.26 -2.79 -6.89
C TRP A 600 -1.92 -1.41 -6.92
N VAL A 601 -1.12 -0.41 -7.27
CA VAL A 601 -1.55 0.98 -7.45
C VAL A 601 -1.39 1.27 -8.94
N HIS A 602 -2.49 1.60 -9.60
CA HIS A 602 -2.49 1.96 -11.02
C HIS A 602 -2.71 3.46 -11.21
N TRP A 603 -2.20 3.98 -12.33
CA TRP A 603 -2.41 5.33 -12.81
C TRP A 603 -2.29 5.35 -14.33
N GLY A 604 -3.03 6.25 -14.95
CA GLY A 604 -2.90 6.65 -16.35
C GLY A 604 -2.39 8.08 -16.46
N ASP A 605 -1.76 8.40 -17.58
CA ASP A 605 -1.27 9.76 -17.83
C ASP A 605 -2.43 10.74 -17.97
N ILE A 606 -2.38 11.83 -17.20
CA ILE A 606 -3.47 12.81 -17.11
C ILE A 606 -3.80 13.53 -18.42
N LYS A 607 -2.93 13.46 -19.44
CA LYS A 607 -3.14 14.08 -20.76
C LYS A 607 -3.17 13.07 -21.89
N GLN A 608 -2.25 12.10 -21.89
CA GLN A 608 -2.14 11.14 -22.98
C GLN A 608 -3.29 10.14 -22.95
N THR A 609 -3.71 9.66 -21.78
CA THR A 609 -4.81 8.70 -21.69
C THR A 609 -6.12 9.27 -22.29
N PRO A 610 -6.65 10.44 -21.88
CA PRO A 610 -7.86 11.01 -22.50
C PRO A 610 -7.72 11.24 -24.00
N ARG A 611 -6.58 11.78 -24.43
CA ARG A 611 -6.31 12.06 -25.85
C ARG A 611 -6.45 10.80 -26.70
N HIS A 612 -5.87 9.70 -26.24
CA HIS A 612 -5.85 8.44 -27.00
C HIS A 612 -7.12 7.60 -26.81
N LEU A 613 -7.90 7.79 -25.74
CA LEU A 613 -9.27 7.29 -25.67
C LEU A 613 -10.12 7.91 -26.80
N LEU A 614 -10.12 9.24 -26.93
CA LEU A 614 -10.87 9.94 -27.97
C LEU A 614 -10.39 9.61 -29.38
N ALA A 615 -9.07 9.47 -29.59
CA ALA A 615 -8.50 9.09 -30.87
C ALA A 615 -8.97 7.72 -31.37
N ASN A 616 -9.46 6.86 -30.47
CA ASN A 616 -10.01 5.54 -30.80
C ASN A 616 -11.52 5.45 -30.51
N ASN A 617 -12.23 6.58 -30.63
CA ASN A 617 -13.68 6.73 -30.46
C ASN A 617 -14.23 6.37 -29.06
N ILE A 618 -13.38 6.23 -28.04
CA ILE A 618 -13.79 5.98 -26.65
C ILE A 618 -14.08 7.33 -25.98
N SER A 619 -15.31 7.81 -26.17
CA SER A 619 -15.78 9.10 -25.66
C SER A 619 -16.60 8.99 -24.36
N THR A 620 -16.90 7.78 -23.89
CA THR A 620 -17.67 7.55 -22.66
C THR A 620 -17.03 6.48 -21.77
N VAL A 621 -16.87 6.77 -20.47
CA VAL A 621 -16.21 5.86 -19.52
C VAL A 621 -16.97 5.64 -18.20
N GLY A 622 -17.06 4.38 -17.78
CA GLY A 622 -17.47 4.00 -16.44
C GLY A 622 -16.30 4.09 -15.46
N LEU A 623 -16.54 4.66 -14.28
CA LEU A 623 -15.50 4.89 -13.25
C LEU A 623 -15.65 4.00 -12.02
N ALA A 624 -16.78 3.30 -11.84
CA ALA A 624 -17.08 2.55 -10.62
C ALA A 624 -16.29 1.23 -10.57
N ASN A 625 -14.99 1.30 -10.27
CA ASN A 625 -14.13 0.13 -10.18
C ASN A 625 -13.13 0.17 -9.01
N ASN A 626 -12.39 -0.91 -8.82
CA ASN A 626 -11.50 -1.13 -7.68
C ASN A 626 -10.20 -0.28 -7.71
N HIS A 627 -9.84 0.33 -8.84
CA HIS A 627 -8.57 1.02 -9.06
C HIS A 627 -8.73 2.53 -9.25
N MET A 628 -9.91 3.01 -9.61
CA MET A 628 -10.20 4.43 -9.82
C MET A 628 -9.84 5.34 -8.62
N PHE A 629 -9.75 4.77 -7.41
CA PHE A 629 -9.35 5.49 -6.20
C PHE A 629 -7.89 5.28 -5.79
N ASP A 630 -7.03 4.75 -6.65
CA ASP A 630 -5.65 4.38 -6.27
C ASP A 630 -4.78 5.53 -5.82
N PHE A 631 -5.14 6.77 -6.18
CA PHE A 631 -4.50 7.99 -5.73
C PHE A 631 -5.37 8.80 -4.76
N GLY A 632 -6.36 8.14 -4.13
CA GLY A 632 -7.30 8.74 -3.20
C GLY A 632 -8.25 9.74 -3.87
N GLU A 633 -8.90 10.56 -3.04
CA GLU A 633 -9.87 11.56 -3.50
C GLU A 633 -9.23 12.60 -4.43
N GLU A 634 -7.96 12.96 -4.22
CA GLU A 634 -7.25 13.93 -5.06
C GLU A 634 -6.99 13.37 -6.46
N GLY A 635 -6.46 12.14 -6.58
CA GLY A 635 -6.28 11.50 -7.89
C GLY A 635 -7.61 11.27 -8.61
N PHE A 636 -8.67 10.95 -7.88
CA PHE A 636 -10.02 10.85 -8.45
C PHE A 636 -10.54 12.21 -8.92
N TYR A 637 -10.31 13.29 -8.16
CA TYR A 637 -10.65 14.65 -8.58
C TYR A 637 -9.91 15.07 -9.85
N GLN A 638 -8.59 14.81 -9.93
CA GLN A 638 -7.81 15.02 -11.16
C GLN A 638 -8.36 14.21 -12.34
N THR A 639 -8.84 13.00 -12.08
CA THR A 639 -9.47 12.16 -13.11
C THR A 639 -10.75 12.81 -13.65
N LEU A 640 -11.67 13.20 -12.77
CA LEU A 640 -12.90 13.87 -13.20
C LEU A 640 -12.60 15.12 -14.01
N HIS A 641 -11.69 15.96 -13.52
CA HIS A 641 -11.31 17.19 -14.20
C HIS A 641 -10.64 16.94 -15.57
N SER A 642 -9.73 15.98 -15.66
CA SER A 642 -9.06 15.59 -16.91
C SER A 642 -10.06 15.09 -17.96
N LEU A 643 -11.06 14.30 -17.55
CA LEU A 643 -12.12 13.84 -18.44
C LEU A 643 -13.04 14.98 -18.90
N GLU A 644 -13.42 15.88 -17.97
CA GLU A 644 -14.20 17.09 -18.30
C GLU A 644 -13.47 18.01 -19.28
N GLU A 645 -12.18 18.25 -19.05
CA GLU A 645 -11.33 19.08 -19.93
C GLU A 645 -11.17 18.45 -21.31
N ALA A 646 -11.07 17.12 -21.39
CA ALA A 646 -10.99 16.40 -22.65
C ALA A 646 -12.34 16.29 -23.38
N GLY A 647 -13.46 16.54 -22.71
CA GLY A 647 -14.80 16.32 -23.25
C GLY A 647 -15.22 14.84 -23.28
N ILE A 648 -14.63 14.00 -22.43
CA ILE A 648 -15.02 12.59 -22.28
C ILE A 648 -16.14 12.50 -21.25
N THR A 649 -17.24 11.87 -21.62
CA THR A 649 -18.37 11.65 -20.71
C THR A 649 -18.03 10.55 -19.72
N TYR A 650 -18.42 10.70 -18.45
CA TYR A 650 -18.20 9.68 -17.44
C TYR A 650 -19.41 9.43 -16.55
N PHE A 651 -19.48 8.23 -15.98
CA PHE A 651 -20.55 7.81 -15.06
C PHE A 651 -20.04 6.76 -14.05
N GLY A 652 -20.85 6.46 -13.02
CA GLY A 652 -20.44 5.55 -11.93
C GLY A 652 -19.49 6.18 -10.91
N GLY A 653 -19.18 7.47 -11.06
CA GLY A 653 -18.40 8.27 -10.12
C GLY A 653 -18.85 9.73 -10.18
N GLY A 654 -18.75 10.45 -9.07
CA GLY A 654 -19.24 11.82 -9.00
C GLY A 654 -18.86 12.55 -7.73
N ALA A 655 -19.24 13.82 -7.62
CA ALA A 655 -18.95 14.64 -6.45
C ALA A 655 -19.83 14.26 -5.24
N THR A 656 -20.95 13.61 -5.50
CA THR A 656 -21.88 13.08 -4.49
C THR A 656 -22.37 11.69 -4.87
N ILE A 657 -22.99 11.00 -3.92
CA ILE A 657 -23.59 9.69 -4.14
C ILE A 657 -24.72 9.72 -5.16
N ASP A 658 -25.44 10.83 -5.26
CA ASP A 658 -26.50 11.05 -6.25
C ASP A 658 -25.91 11.23 -7.64
N GLU A 659 -24.89 12.07 -7.79
CA GLU A 659 -24.17 12.20 -9.05
C GLU A 659 -23.50 10.90 -9.49
N ALA A 660 -22.87 10.16 -8.58
CA ALA A 660 -22.20 8.90 -8.89
C ALA A 660 -23.21 7.82 -9.32
N GLY A 661 -24.42 7.85 -8.75
CA GLY A 661 -25.49 6.90 -9.03
C GLY A 661 -26.38 7.25 -10.22
N GLU A 662 -26.17 8.42 -10.83
CA GLU A 662 -26.95 8.87 -11.99
C GLU A 662 -26.59 8.05 -13.23
N ALA A 663 -27.62 7.70 -14.01
CA ALA A 663 -27.46 7.02 -15.27
C ALA A 663 -26.84 7.95 -16.32
N PHE A 664 -25.89 7.43 -17.09
CA PHE A 664 -25.52 8.03 -18.37
C PHE A 664 -26.65 7.81 -19.38
N ILE A 665 -27.02 8.85 -20.12
CA ILE A 665 -28.10 8.81 -21.11
C ILE A 665 -27.53 9.08 -22.51
N ALA A 666 -27.77 8.18 -23.45
CA ALA A 666 -27.53 8.41 -24.87
C ALA A 666 -28.84 8.25 -25.65
N GLN A 667 -29.16 9.21 -26.52
CA GLN A 667 -30.35 9.16 -27.35
C GLN A 667 -29.96 9.17 -28.82
N SER A 668 -30.65 8.36 -29.63
CA SER A 668 -30.50 8.35 -31.07
C SER A 668 -31.88 8.31 -31.73
N GLN A 669 -32.03 9.00 -32.86
CA GLN A 669 -33.27 9.03 -33.63
C GLN A 669 -33.18 8.03 -34.79
N ILE A 670 -33.93 6.94 -34.69
CA ILE A 670 -33.95 5.86 -35.70
C ILE A 670 -35.35 5.81 -36.29
N ASP A 671 -35.46 5.98 -37.62
CA ASP A 671 -36.74 6.08 -38.34
C ASP A 671 -37.78 7.02 -37.69
N GLY A 672 -37.31 8.19 -37.24
CA GLY A 672 -38.18 9.22 -36.64
C GLY A 672 -38.64 8.91 -35.21
N LYS A 673 -38.13 7.84 -34.58
CA LYS A 673 -38.39 7.50 -33.18
C LYS A 673 -37.11 7.65 -32.35
N VAL A 674 -37.25 8.20 -31.15
CA VAL A 674 -36.13 8.32 -30.21
C VAL A 674 -35.98 7.02 -29.43
N PHE A 675 -34.81 6.40 -29.55
CA PHE A 675 -34.34 5.33 -28.70
C PHE A 675 -33.48 5.93 -27.58
N THR A 676 -33.61 5.44 -26.35
CA THR A 676 -32.81 5.90 -25.22
C THR A 676 -32.03 4.73 -24.63
N LEU A 677 -30.71 4.85 -24.57
CA LEU A 677 -29.83 3.99 -23.77
C LEU A 677 -29.58 4.66 -22.41
N ALA A 678 -29.86 3.96 -21.32
CA ALA A 678 -29.53 4.39 -19.96
C ALA A 678 -28.54 3.42 -19.32
N MET A 679 -27.38 3.91 -18.89
CA MET A 679 -26.33 3.08 -18.28
C MET A 679 -26.04 3.46 -16.85
N ILE A 680 -25.98 2.47 -15.95
CA ILE A 680 -25.63 2.67 -14.54
C ILE A 680 -24.42 1.80 -14.21
N SER A 681 -23.28 2.43 -13.87
CA SER A 681 -22.06 1.74 -13.44
C SER A 681 -21.98 1.67 -11.91
N MET A 682 -21.46 0.57 -11.38
CA MET A 682 -21.38 0.33 -9.93
C MET A 682 -20.28 -0.66 -9.54
N TYR A 683 -19.73 -0.50 -8.34
CA TYR A 683 -18.66 -1.36 -7.82
C TYR A 683 -19.11 -2.28 -6.67
N ALA A 684 -18.74 -3.56 -6.77
CA ALA A 684 -19.03 -4.61 -5.78
C ALA A 684 -17.89 -4.86 -4.76
N GLY A 685 -17.25 -3.81 -4.23
CA GLY A 685 -16.13 -3.95 -3.29
C GLY A 685 -16.52 -4.52 -1.91
N PRO A 686 -15.61 -5.26 -1.23
CA PRO A 686 -15.87 -5.81 0.11
C PRO A 686 -16.05 -4.70 1.15
N SER A 687 -17.00 -4.89 2.09
CA SER A 687 -17.37 -3.92 3.12
C SER A 687 -16.20 -3.45 3.99
N ARG A 688 -15.18 -4.30 4.24
CA ARG A 688 -13.95 -3.92 4.97
C ARG A 688 -13.08 -2.90 4.24
N LYS A 689 -13.12 -2.85 2.89
CA LYS A 689 -12.39 -1.83 2.11
C LYS A 689 -13.10 -0.46 2.09
N LYS A 690 -14.36 -0.40 2.54
CA LYS A 690 -15.16 0.83 2.66
C LYS A 690 -14.47 1.87 3.54
N ASP A 691 -13.83 1.43 4.63
CA ASP A 691 -13.22 2.31 5.63
C ASP A 691 -11.73 2.56 5.40
N SER A 692 -11.01 1.60 4.79
CA SER A 692 -9.56 1.72 4.57
C SER A 692 -9.19 2.67 3.41
N PHE A 693 -10.01 2.75 2.36
CA PHE A 693 -9.69 3.54 1.15
C PHE A 693 -10.71 4.64 0.84
N LYS A 694 -11.85 4.69 1.54
CA LYS A 694 -12.92 5.70 1.38
C LYS A 694 -13.33 5.97 -0.08
N MET A 695 -13.43 4.92 -0.88
CA MET A 695 -13.63 5.05 -2.33
C MET A 695 -15.07 5.33 -2.75
N TYR A 696 -16.07 5.05 -1.92
CA TYR A 696 -17.47 5.25 -2.32
C TYR A 696 -17.94 6.67 -2.07
N ALA A 697 -18.75 7.19 -2.99
CA ALA A 697 -19.36 8.50 -2.83
C ALA A 697 -20.29 8.55 -1.61
N SER A 698 -20.41 9.73 -1.01
CA SER A 698 -21.36 10.05 0.05
C SER A 698 -22.19 11.27 -0.34
N GLU A 699 -23.09 11.74 0.52
CA GLU A 699 -23.81 12.99 0.27
C GLU A 699 -22.88 14.22 0.13
N LYS A 700 -21.65 14.14 0.63
CA LYS A 700 -20.73 15.28 0.75
C LYS A 700 -19.32 15.03 0.23
N ASP A 701 -19.01 13.78 -0.13
CA ASP A 701 -17.69 13.34 -0.53
C ASP A 701 -17.76 12.67 -1.90
N ARG A 702 -16.78 12.98 -2.73
CA ARG A 702 -16.66 12.42 -4.07
C ARG A 702 -16.34 10.95 -3.98
N GLY A 703 -16.80 10.17 -4.96
CA GLY A 703 -16.42 8.79 -5.03
C GLY A 703 -17.19 7.98 -6.04
N LEU A 704 -17.08 6.67 -5.88
CA LEU A 704 -17.63 5.66 -6.77
C LEU A 704 -19.03 5.27 -6.33
N ASN A 705 -19.86 4.85 -7.29
CA ASN A 705 -21.18 4.31 -7.03
C ASN A 705 -21.10 2.89 -6.45
N PRO A 706 -21.53 2.65 -5.20
CA PRO A 706 -21.63 1.30 -4.65
C PRO A 706 -22.83 0.54 -5.23
N ILE A 707 -22.80 -0.78 -5.20
CA ILE A 707 -24.03 -1.58 -5.42
C ILE A 707 -25.05 -1.27 -4.33
N SER A 708 -26.18 -0.68 -4.73
CA SER A 708 -27.34 -0.43 -3.86
C SER A 708 -28.64 -0.66 -4.63
N PHE A 709 -29.35 -1.75 -4.31
CA PHE A 709 -30.59 -2.13 -5.00
C PHE A 709 -31.67 -1.05 -4.94
N LYS A 710 -31.80 -0.35 -3.80
CA LYS A 710 -32.76 0.74 -3.66
C LYS A 710 -32.45 1.88 -4.63
N ARG A 711 -31.18 2.25 -4.76
CA ARG A 711 -30.74 3.33 -5.66
C ARG A 711 -30.89 2.92 -7.11
N VAL A 712 -30.44 1.72 -7.47
CA VAL A 712 -30.61 1.14 -8.82
C VAL A 712 -32.09 1.13 -9.21
N ARG A 713 -32.98 0.58 -8.37
CA ARG A 713 -34.44 0.58 -8.62
C ARG A 713 -34.98 1.99 -8.85
N ASN A 714 -34.61 2.93 -7.98
CA ASN A 714 -35.12 4.30 -8.06
C ASN A 714 -34.64 4.99 -9.34
N GLU A 715 -33.40 4.75 -9.73
CA GLU A 715 -32.81 5.34 -10.93
C GLU A 715 -33.43 4.74 -12.20
N ILE A 716 -33.61 3.42 -12.26
CA ILE A 716 -34.34 2.75 -13.35
C ILE A 716 -35.74 3.33 -13.50
N LYS A 717 -36.45 3.50 -12.37
CA LYS A 717 -37.80 4.12 -12.39
C LYS A 717 -37.76 5.57 -12.87
N ARG A 718 -36.74 6.34 -12.47
CA ARG A 718 -36.57 7.73 -12.91
C ARG A 718 -36.37 7.79 -14.42
N VAL A 719 -35.37 7.08 -14.95
CA VAL A 719 -35.03 7.15 -16.38
C VAL A 719 -36.15 6.62 -17.27
N ARG A 720 -36.87 5.57 -16.87
CA ARG A 720 -38.03 5.07 -17.64
C ARG A 720 -39.23 6.01 -17.59
N LYS A 721 -39.35 6.83 -16.54
CA LYS A 721 -40.40 7.86 -16.43
C LYS A 721 -40.06 9.09 -17.27
N GLU A 722 -38.79 9.47 -17.29
CA GLU A 722 -38.30 10.69 -17.93
C GLU A 722 -38.05 10.52 -19.43
N TYR A 723 -37.61 9.32 -19.84
CA TYR A 723 -37.26 9.02 -21.22
C TYR A 723 -38.07 7.84 -21.75
N ALA A 724 -38.71 8.05 -22.91
CA ALA A 724 -39.42 7.00 -23.63
C ALA A 724 -38.45 6.01 -24.30
N ASN A 725 -38.92 4.79 -24.55
CA ASN A 725 -38.16 3.72 -25.23
C ASN A 725 -36.78 3.45 -24.60
N THR A 726 -36.72 3.52 -23.27
CA THR A 726 -35.47 3.37 -22.52
C THR A 726 -35.06 1.91 -22.38
N PHE A 727 -33.85 1.61 -22.83
CA PHE A 727 -33.13 0.36 -22.62
C PHE A 727 -32.06 0.58 -21.53
N VAL A 728 -32.17 -0.15 -20.43
CA VAL A 728 -31.34 0.01 -19.24
C VAL A 728 -30.25 -1.05 -19.20
N VAL A 729 -28.99 -0.61 -19.22
CA VAL A 729 -27.81 -1.45 -19.04
C VAL A 729 -27.20 -1.20 -17.67
N LEU A 730 -27.04 -2.24 -16.86
CA LEU A 730 -26.21 -2.18 -15.66
C LEU A 730 -24.80 -2.64 -15.99
N PHE A 731 -23.81 -1.85 -15.58
CA PHE A 731 -22.40 -2.04 -15.89
C PHE A 731 -21.56 -2.24 -14.61
N PRO A 732 -21.69 -3.41 -13.92
CA PRO A 732 -21.04 -3.63 -12.64
C PRO A 732 -19.58 -4.09 -12.77
N HIS A 733 -18.70 -3.50 -11.98
CA HIS A 733 -17.37 -4.04 -11.72
C HIS A 733 -17.40 -4.99 -10.53
N TRP A 734 -17.20 -6.28 -10.78
CA TRP A 734 -17.36 -7.32 -9.76
C TRP A 734 -16.66 -8.65 -10.11
N GLY A 735 -16.81 -9.61 -9.21
CA GLY A 735 -16.38 -10.98 -9.43
C GLY A 735 -14.95 -11.28 -9.01
N PRO A 736 -14.62 -12.57 -8.91
CA PRO A 736 -13.27 -13.00 -8.59
C PRO A 736 -12.34 -12.87 -9.81
N ASN A 737 -11.16 -12.29 -9.62
CA ASN A 737 -10.16 -12.15 -10.68
C ASN A 737 -9.77 -13.54 -11.24
N TYR A 738 -9.81 -13.67 -12.57
CA TYR A 738 -9.41 -14.86 -13.35
C TYR A 738 -10.12 -16.14 -12.91
N LYS A 739 -11.38 -16.03 -12.51
CA LYS A 739 -12.20 -17.18 -12.13
C LYS A 739 -13.58 -17.04 -12.74
N TRP A 740 -14.28 -18.15 -12.87
CA TRP A 740 -15.71 -18.20 -13.21
C TRP A 740 -16.58 -17.54 -12.14
N ARG A 741 -17.85 -17.28 -12.45
CA ARG A 741 -18.73 -16.52 -11.56
C ARG A 741 -18.84 -17.17 -10.18
N SER A 742 -18.99 -16.32 -9.17
CA SER A 742 -19.32 -16.76 -7.81
C SER A 742 -20.83 -16.78 -7.57
N ASP A 743 -21.30 -17.59 -6.62
CA ASP A 743 -22.71 -17.58 -6.19
C ASP A 743 -23.16 -16.19 -5.71
N ARG A 744 -22.23 -15.41 -5.14
CA ARG A 744 -22.50 -14.04 -4.72
C ARG A 744 -22.83 -13.17 -5.94
N GLN A 745 -22.06 -13.27 -7.03
CA GLN A 745 -22.39 -12.55 -8.26
C GLN A 745 -23.78 -12.96 -8.76
N ALA A 746 -24.07 -14.27 -8.77
CA ALA A 746 -25.35 -14.78 -9.25
C ALA A 746 -26.54 -14.21 -8.49
N ARG A 747 -26.49 -14.21 -7.16
CA ARG A 747 -27.54 -13.63 -6.31
C ARG A 747 -27.69 -12.12 -6.50
N LEU A 748 -26.59 -11.39 -6.68
CA LEU A 748 -26.64 -9.94 -6.93
C LEU A 748 -27.27 -9.65 -8.29
N ALA A 749 -26.86 -10.40 -9.33
CA ALA A 749 -27.34 -10.25 -10.70
C ALA A 749 -28.83 -10.55 -10.82
N GLU A 750 -29.30 -11.67 -10.27
CA GLU A 750 -30.73 -12.04 -10.28
C GLU A 750 -31.58 -10.95 -9.61
N ARG A 751 -31.08 -10.38 -8.50
CA ARG A 751 -31.78 -9.29 -7.82
C ARG A 751 -31.78 -8.01 -8.66
N MET A 752 -30.69 -7.67 -9.34
CA MET A 752 -30.61 -6.52 -10.23
C MET A 752 -31.57 -6.62 -11.43
N LEU A 753 -31.69 -7.81 -12.04
CA LEU A 753 -32.66 -8.07 -13.11
C LEU A 753 -34.10 -7.83 -12.64
N LYS A 754 -34.44 -8.28 -11.42
CA LYS A 754 -35.74 -8.02 -10.78
C LYS A 754 -36.01 -6.53 -10.53
N GLU A 755 -34.98 -5.68 -10.45
CA GLU A 755 -35.16 -4.22 -10.34
C GLU A 755 -35.47 -3.53 -11.67
N GLY A 756 -35.47 -4.27 -12.79
CA GLY A 756 -35.92 -3.79 -14.10
C GLY A 756 -34.81 -3.42 -15.10
N ALA A 757 -33.61 -3.99 -14.94
CA ALA A 757 -32.52 -3.86 -15.92
C ALA A 757 -32.80 -4.70 -17.17
N ASP A 758 -32.55 -4.19 -18.37
CA ASP A 758 -32.77 -4.97 -19.60
C ASP A 758 -31.54 -5.83 -19.94
N LEU A 759 -30.35 -5.35 -19.57
CA LEU A 759 -29.07 -6.03 -19.74
C LEU A 759 -28.18 -5.80 -18.52
N ILE A 760 -27.51 -6.86 -18.05
CA ILE A 760 -26.37 -6.75 -17.14
C ILE A 760 -25.10 -7.13 -17.90
N LEU A 761 -24.14 -6.21 -17.95
CA LEU A 761 -22.87 -6.38 -18.61
C LEU A 761 -21.75 -6.15 -17.61
N GLY A 762 -21.33 -7.21 -16.93
CA GLY A 762 -20.29 -7.12 -15.91
C GLY A 762 -18.88 -7.03 -16.48
N HIS A 763 -17.93 -6.63 -15.63
CA HIS A 763 -16.48 -6.65 -15.89
C HIS A 763 -15.73 -6.78 -14.54
N GLY A 764 -14.39 -6.81 -14.55
CA GLY A 764 -13.55 -6.94 -13.35
C GLY A 764 -13.05 -8.34 -13.01
N ALA A 765 -13.58 -9.38 -13.64
CA ALA A 765 -13.00 -10.72 -13.54
C ALA A 765 -11.75 -10.89 -14.42
N HIS A 766 -11.41 -9.90 -15.26
CA HIS A 766 -10.33 -9.91 -16.26
C HIS A 766 -10.43 -10.97 -17.37
N MET A 767 -11.47 -11.80 -17.37
CA MET A 767 -11.79 -12.78 -18.40
C MET A 767 -13.29 -12.76 -18.69
N ILE A 768 -13.70 -13.32 -19.82
CA ILE A 768 -15.10 -13.61 -20.10
C ILE A 768 -15.64 -14.60 -19.06
N GLN A 769 -16.82 -14.33 -18.52
CA GLN A 769 -17.53 -15.24 -17.62
C GLN A 769 -18.82 -15.74 -18.28
N GLU A 770 -19.58 -16.52 -17.53
CA GLU A 770 -20.84 -17.10 -17.96
C GLU A 770 -21.82 -16.05 -18.52
N ILE A 771 -22.67 -16.53 -19.42
CA ILE A 771 -23.80 -15.78 -19.99
C ILE A 771 -25.05 -16.53 -19.54
N GLU A 772 -26.10 -15.81 -19.17
CA GLU A 772 -27.39 -16.37 -18.79
C GLU A 772 -28.53 -15.54 -19.40
N LYS A 773 -29.62 -16.23 -19.75
CA LYS A 773 -30.89 -15.63 -20.15
C LYS A 773 -31.93 -15.84 -19.06
N HIS A 774 -32.57 -14.76 -18.63
CA HIS A 774 -33.67 -14.76 -17.66
C HIS A 774 -34.89 -14.11 -18.33
N ASP A 775 -35.87 -14.91 -18.73
CA ASP A 775 -36.98 -14.48 -19.57
C ASP A 775 -36.49 -13.77 -20.86
N ASN A 776 -36.71 -12.45 -20.96
CA ASN A 776 -36.26 -11.60 -22.08
C ASN A 776 -35.05 -10.73 -21.74
N GLN A 777 -34.36 -11.00 -20.61
CA GLN A 777 -33.20 -10.23 -20.15
C GLN A 777 -31.92 -11.07 -20.28
N TRP A 778 -30.83 -10.42 -20.66
CA TRP A 778 -29.51 -11.04 -20.71
C TRP A 778 -28.62 -10.59 -19.56
N LEU A 779 -27.85 -11.56 -19.05
CA LEU A 779 -26.84 -11.36 -18.03
C LEU A 779 -25.52 -11.92 -18.53
N ILE A 780 -24.53 -11.05 -18.67
CA ILE A 780 -23.15 -11.42 -18.97
C ILE A 780 -22.33 -11.08 -17.72
N TYR A 781 -21.83 -12.09 -17.03
CA TYR A 781 -21.20 -11.89 -15.72
C TYR A 781 -19.89 -11.08 -15.82
N SER A 782 -19.15 -11.23 -16.91
CA SER A 782 -17.95 -10.45 -17.19
C SER A 782 -17.63 -10.49 -18.67
N ILE A 783 -17.37 -9.34 -19.29
CA ILE A 783 -16.74 -9.23 -20.61
C ILE A 783 -15.21 -9.18 -20.53
N GLY A 784 -14.62 -9.13 -19.33
CA GLY A 784 -13.18 -9.24 -19.10
C GLY A 784 -12.39 -7.96 -19.37
N ASN A 785 -11.09 -8.12 -19.64
CA ASN A 785 -10.23 -7.01 -20.03
C ASN A 785 -10.54 -6.61 -21.49
N PHE A 786 -10.35 -5.33 -21.84
CA PHE A 786 -10.31 -4.90 -23.23
C PHE A 786 -8.89 -4.60 -23.66
N MET A 787 -8.35 -3.48 -23.15
CA MET A 787 -6.98 -3.06 -23.37
C MET A 787 -6.40 -2.78 -21.99
N PHE A 788 -5.57 -3.69 -21.49
CA PHE A 788 -5.01 -3.60 -20.15
C PHE A 788 -3.56 -4.08 -20.23
N ASN A 789 -2.64 -3.17 -20.55
CA ASN A 789 -1.27 -3.46 -21.02
C ASN A 789 -0.31 -3.98 -19.93
N SER A 790 -0.78 -4.92 -19.13
CA SER A 790 0.03 -5.83 -18.32
C SER A 790 0.31 -7.11 -19.13
N LYS A 791 1.32 -7.89 -18.77
CA LYS A 791 1.55 -9.24 -19.35
C LYS A 791 0.39 -10.23 -19.13
N GLY A 792 -0.65 -9.89 -18.37
CA GLY A 792 -1.74 -10.80 -18.02
C GLY A 792 -1.34 -11.84 -16.97
N ARG A 793 -2.34 -12.51 -16.39
CA ARG A 793 -2.15 -13.62 -15.42
C ARG A 793 -2.89 -14.90 -15.82
N TYR A 794 -3.31 -14.99 -17.08
CA TYR A 794 -4.15 -16.08 -17.60
C TYR A 794 -3.52 -17.46 -17.39
N GLY A 795 -2.35 -17.72 -17.98
CA GLY A 795 -1.66 -19.01 -17.80
C GLY A 795 -1.27 -19.31 -16.35
N LYS A 796 -0.88 -18.27 -15.60
CA LYS A 796 -0.49 -18.35 -14.19
C LYS A 796 -1.63 -18.74 -13.25
N LEU A 797 -2.87 -18.38 -13.59
CA LEU A 797 -4.06 -18.63 -12.80
C LEU A 797 -4.98 -19.69 -13.42
N ASP A 798 -4.50 -20.40 -14.46
CA ASP A 798 -5.25 -21.38 -15.23
C ASP A 798 -6.62 -20.85 -15.70
N ALA A 799 -6.59 -19.63 -16.23
CA ALA A 799 -7.76 -18.93 -16.73
C ALA A 799 -7.71 -18.81 -18.26
N PRO A 800 -8.85 -18.94 -18.96
CA PRO A 800 -8.90 -18.74 -20.40
C PRO A 800 -8.51 -17.30 -20.74
N PRO A 801 -7.67 -17.08 -21.77
CA PRO A 801 -7.14 -15.77 -22.17
C PRO A 801 -8.15 -14.94 -22.98
N TYR A 802 -9.44 -15.20 -22.79
CA TYR A 802 -10.51 -14.68 -23.61
C TYR A 802 -11.31 -13.63 -22.85
N SER A 803 -11.62 -12.56 -23.54
CA SER A 803 -12.53 -11.49 -23.13
C SER A 803 -13.51 -11.24 -24.30
N ALA A 804 -14.38 -10.24 -24.21
CA ALA A 804 -15.30 -9.91 -25.31
C ALA A 804 -15.51 -8.40 -25.47
N ILE A 805 -15.73 -8.00 -26.71
CA ILE A 805 -16.35 -6.71 -27.07
C ILE A 805 -17.84 -6.99 -27.25
N ALA A 806 -18.71 -6.19 -26.62
CA ALA A 806 -20.15 -6.35 -26.77
C ALA A 806 -20.71 -5.22 -27.65
N LYS A 807 -21.37 -5.55 -28.76
CA LYS A 807 -22.01 -4.58 -29.66
C LYS A 807 -23.52 -4.69 -29.56
N LEU A 808 -24.19 -3.64 -29.10
CA LEU A 808 -25.63 -3.49 -29.18
C LEU A 808 -25.97 -2.72 -30.45
N ARG A 809 -26.67 -3.38 -31.38
CA ARG A 809 -27.26 -2.73 -32.54
C ARG A 809 -28.75 -2.55 -32.33
N VAL A 810 -29.23 -1.33 -32.56
CA VAL A 810 -30.65 -0.98 -32.49
C VAL A 810 -31.08 -0.44 -33.85
N ASP A 811 -32.06 -1.09 -34.45
CA ASP A 811 -32.69 -0.64 -35.69
C ASP A 811 -34.21 -0.77 -35.57
N THR A 812 -34.91 -0.59 -36.68
CA THR A 812 -36.37 -0.62 -36.76
C THR A 812 -36.80 -1.73 -37.72
N LEU A 813 -37.60 -2.66 -37.20
CA LEU A 813 -38.22 -3.72 -37.98
C LEU A 813 -39.74 -3.62 -37.82
N SER A 814 -40.45 -3.49 -38.94
CA SER A 814 -41.92 -3.33 -38.95
C SER A 814 -42.42 -2.18 -38.04
N GLY A 815 -41.65 -1.11 -37.93
CA GLY A 815 -41.99 0.06 -37.12
C GLY A 815 -41.77 -0.09 -35.61
N ALA A 816 -41.15 -1.18 -35.12
CA ALA A 816 -40.75 -1.33 -33.72
C ALA A 816 -39.21 -1.39 -33.59
N PHE A 817 -38.67 -0.95 -32.46
CA PHE A 817 -37.23 -1.07 -32.20
C PHE A 817 -36.83 -2.54 -32.07
N HIS A 818 -36.02 -3.00 -33.02
CA HIS A 818 -35.35 -4.28 -32.98
C HIS A 818 -33.95 -4.10 -32.39
N LYS A 819 -33.57 -4.98 -31.45
CA LYS A 819 -32.31 -4.90 -30.72
C LYS A 819 -31.58 -6.21 -30.88
N SER A 820 -30.27 -6.14 -31.11
CA SER A 820 -29.42 -7.33 -31.16
C SER A 820 -28.12 -7.06 -30.42
N LEU A 821 -27.73 -7.99 -29.56
CA LEU A 821 -26.47 -7.91 -28.81
C LEU A 821 -25.51 -8.97 -29.35
N HIS A 822 -24.36 -8.53 -29.86
CA HIS A 822 -23.33 -9.41 -30.40
C HIS A 822 -22.09 -9.36 -29.50
N LEU A 823 -21.63 -10.51 -29.02
CA LEU A 823 -20.36 -10.61 -28.29
C LEU A 823 -19.29 -11.11 -29.24
N TYR A 824 -18.28 -10.28 -29.47
CA TYR A 824 -17.11 -10.59 -30.28
C TYR A 824 -15.96 -10.98 -29.35
N PRO A 825 -15.61 -12.27 -29.24
CA PRO A 825 -14.54 -12.68 -28.36
C PRO A 825 -13.20 -12.14 -28.83
N ILE A 826 -12.37 -11.74 -27.88
CA ILE A 826 -11.03 -11.19 -28.09
C ILE A 826 -10.02 -11.93 -27.22
N VAL A 827 -8.77 -11.95 -27.68
CA VAL A 827 -7.64 -12.44 -26.90
C VAL A 827 -6.98 -11.26 -26.19
N THR A 828 -6.82 -11.35 -24.88
CA THR A 828 -6.28 -10.25 -24.05
C THR A 828 -5.07 -10.67 -23.20
N ASP A 829 -4.55 -11.87 -23.42
CA ASP A 829 -3.24 -12.26 -22.94
C ASP A 829 -2.16 -11.59 -23.80
N ASN A 830 -1.60 -10.49 -23.30
CA ASN A 830 -0.63 -9.68 -24.02
C ASN A 830 0.68 -10.42 -24.36
N ARG A 831 0.95 -11.59 -23.75
CA ARG A 831 2.05 -12.47 -24.16
C ARG A 831 1.76 -13.19 -25.48
N LYS A 832 0.48 -13.42 -25.79
CA LYS A 832 0.02 -14.07 -27.03
C LYS A 832 -0.27 -13.06 -28.13
N THR A 833 -0.66 -11.85 -27.75
CA THR A 833 -1.08 -10.81 -28.69
C THR A 833 -0.03 -9.75 -28.94
N ASP A 834 1.13 -9.83 -28.27
CA ASP A 834 2.18 -8.81 -28.31
C ASP A 834 1.61 -7.41 -28.05
N TYR A 835 0.82 -7.32 -26.98
CA TYR A 835 0.11 -6.12 -26.53
C TYR A 835 -0.91 -5.53 -27.54
N GLN A 836 -1.30 -6.26 -28.59
CA GLN A 836 -2.34 -5.81 -29.53
C GLN A 836 -3.61 -6.62 -29.34
N THR A 837 -4.59 -6.07 -28.59
CA THR A 837 -5.90 -6.73 -28.43
C THR A 837 -6.48 -7.04 -29.80
N ARG A 838 -6.84 -8.32 -30.02
CA ARG A 838 -7.33 -8.82 -31.33
C ARG A 838 -8.52 -9.75 -31.17
N PHE A 839 -9.32 -9.86 -32.22
CA PHE A 839 -10.36 -10.88 -32.32
C PHE A 839 -9.78 -12.30 -32.28
N VAL A 840 -10.61 -13.24 -31.83
CA VAL A 840 -10.29 -14.67 -31.86
C VAL A 840 -10.25 -15.20 -33.30
N THR A 841 -9.37 -16.16 -33.54
CA THR A 841 -9.41 -17.01 -34.75
C THR A 841 -10.61 -17.96 -34.71
N GLU A 842 -10.94 -18.61 -35.83
CA GLU A 842 -12.04 -19.60 -35.86
C GLU A 842 -11.84 -20.74 -34.83
N ARG A 843 -10.60 -21.20 -34.65
CA ARG A 843 -10.27 -22.25 -33.67
C ARG A 843 -10.51 -21.75 -32.25
N GLU A 844 -9.96 -20.59 -31.91
CA GLU A 844 -10.13 -19.95 -30.60
C GLU A 844 -11.62 -19.63 -30.34
N PHE A 845 -12.38 -19.27 -31.37
CA PHE A 845 -13.82 -19.05 -31.26
C PHE A 845 -14.58 -20.32 -30.87
N LYS A 846 -14.28 -21.46 -31.51
CA LYS A 846 -14.84 -22.77 -31.12
C LYS A 846 -14.51 -23.12 -29.66
N GLU A 847 -13.30 -22.79 -29.20
CA GLU A 847 -12.91 -22.95 -27.79
C GLU A 847 -13.74 -22.06 -26.86
N VAL A 848 -13.92 -20.78 -27.19
CA VAL A 848 -14.76 -19.85 -26.41
C VAL A 848 -16.21 -20.36 -26.32
N VAL A 849 -16.79 -20.77 -27.45
CA VAL A 849 -18.15 -21.31 -27.49
C VAL A 849 -18.28 -22.57 -26.63
N ALA A 850 -17.31 -23.49 -26.71
CA ALA A 850 -17.29 -24.70 -25.89
C ALA A 850 -17.19 -24.36 -24.39
N LEU A 851 -16.29 -23.43 -24.01
CA LEU A 851 -16.12 -22.98 -22.63
C LEU A 851 -17.41 -22.40 -22.04
N LEU A 852 -18.10 -21.53 -22.78
CA LEU A 852 -19.35 -20.91 -22.35
C LEU A 852 -20.49 -21.94 -22.30
N SER A 853 -20.58 -22.83 -23.30
CA SER A 853 -21.61 -23.87 -23.36
C SER A 853 -21.57 -24.81 -22.15
N CYS A 854 -20.37 -25.23 -21.74
CA CYS A 854 -20.17 -26.11 -20.57
C CYS A 854 -20.49 -25.45 -19.23
N ARG A 855 -20.64 -24.12 -19.21
CA ARG A 855 -20.85 -23.31 -17.99
C ARG A 855 -22.23 -22.66 -17.96
N TYR A 856 -23.02 -22.81 -19.03
CA TYR A 856 -24.41 -22.39 -19.04
C TYR A 856 -25.22 -23.25 -18.07
N SER A 857 -26.20 -22.64 -17.39
CA SER A 857 -27.05 -23.34 -16.42
C SER A 857 -27.80 -24.55 -17.03
N ASP A 858 -28.00 -24.54 -18.34
CA ASP A 858 -28.55 -25.63 -19.16
C ASP A 858 -27.90 -25.64 -20.55
N SER A 859 -26.90 -26.49 -20.77
CA SER A 859 -26.14 -26.55 -22.04
C SER A 859 -27.01 -26.72 -23.30
N VAL A 860 -28.19 -27.34 -23.19
CA VAL A 860 -29.14 -27.47 -24.31
C VAL A 860 -29.78 -26.12 -24.63
N ARG A 861 -30.11 -25.33 -23.60
CA ARG A 861 -30.62 -23.95 -23.78
C ARG A 861 -29.59 -23.02 -24.40
N PHE A 862 -28.31 -23.13 -24.06
CA PHE A 862 -27.27 -22.31 -24.71
C PHE A 862 -27.33 -22.45 -26.23
N SER A 863 -27.38 -23.69 -26.73
CA SER A 863 -27.42 -23.98 -28.17
C SER A 863 -28.72 -23.49 -28.85
N ASN A 864 -29.82 -23.38 -28.11
CA ASN A 864 -31.11 -22.92 -28.63
C ASN A 864 -31.26 -21.38 -28.58
N ASP A 865 -30.76 -20.76 -27.51
CA ASP A 865 -30.92 -19.33 -27.25
C ASP A 865 -29.84 -18.46 -27.90
N VAL A 866 -28.69 -19.06 -28.21
CA VAL A 866 -27.50 -18.36 -28.70
C VAL A 866 -27.15 -18.80 -30.10
N LYS A 867 -26.90 -17.84 -31.00
CA LYS A 867 -26.45 -18.13 -32.37
C LYS A 867 -25.00 -17.72 -32.54
N CYS A 868 -24.19 -18.57 -33.14
CA CYS A 868 -22.81 -18.25 -33.50
C CYS A 868 -22.75 -17.93 -34.99
N ASP A 869 -22.07 -16.84 -35.35
CA ASP A 869 -21.99 -16.38 -36.73
C ASP A 869 -20.67 -15.64 -36.97
N LYS A 870 -20.43 -15.20 -38.21
CA LYS A 870 -19.26 -14.40 -38.59
C LYS A 870 -19.67 -13.20 -39.43
N GLU A 871 -18.93 -12.11 -39.25
CA GLU A 871 -19.00 -10.92 -40.07
C GLU A 871 -17.72 -10.87 -40.93
N GLU A 872 -17.89 -10.76 -42.25
CA GLU A 872 -16.79 -10.68 -43.20
C GLU A 872 -16.72 -9.25 -43.75
N SER A 873 -15.58 -8.61 -43.54
CA SER A 873 -15.21 -7.36 -44.21
C SER A 873 -14.03 -7.63 -45.16
N ASN A 874 -13.69 -6.65 -46.02
CA ASN A 874 -12.54 -6.77 -46.91
C ASN A 874 -11.20 -6.89 -46.17
N GLU A 875 -11.15 -6.52 -44.88
CA GLU A 875 -9.91 -6.44 -44.10
C GLU A 875 -9.81 -7.50 -43.00
N GLU A 876 -10.94 -8.00 -42.48
CA GLU A 876 -10.96 -8.98 -41.40
C GLU A 876 -12.27 -9.80 -41.30
N THR A 877 -12.16 -11.02 -40.78
CA THR A 877 -13.30 -11.87 -40.39
C THR A 877 -13.46 -11.83 -38.88
N ARG A 878 -14.64 -11.44 -38.39
CA ARG A 878 -14.96 -11.32 -36.97
C ARG A 878 -16.01 -12.37 -36.57
N PHE A 879 -15.68 -13.28 -35.67
CA PHE A 879 -16.64 -14.26 -35.14
C PHE A 879 -17.38 -13.69 -33.93
N TYR A 880 -18.69 -13.92 -33.86
CA TYR A 880 -19.50 -13.41 -32.75
C TYR A 880 -20.58 -14.37 -32.29
N ILE A 881 -21.00 -14.13 -31.05
CA ILE A 881 -22.09 -14.78 -30.36
C ILE A 881 -23.27 -13.80 -30.35
N LYS A 882 -24.34 -14.12 -31.08
CA LYS A 882 -25.57 -13.32 -31.17
C LYS A 882 -26.55 -13.71 -30.07
N LEU A 883 -26.90 -12.72 -29.26
CA LEU A 883 -27.89 -12.79 -28.19
C LEU A 883 -29.13 -11.97 -28.59
N PRO A 884 -30.26 -12.63 -28.92
CA PRO A 884 -31.49 -11.94 -29.30
C PRO A 884 -32.12 -11.21 -28.09
N LEU A 885 -32.38 -9.91 -28.21
CA LEU A 885 -32.94 -9.04 -27.16
C LEU A 885 -34.44 -8.77 -27.33
#